data_AF-A0A1F8S9B8-F1
#
_entry.id   AF-A0A1F8S9B8-F1
#
_cell.length_a   1.000
_cell.length_b   1.000
_cell.length_c   1.000
_cell.angle_alpha   90.00
_cell.angle_beta   90.00
_cell.angle_gamma   90.00
#
_symmetry.space_group_name_H-M   'P 1'
#
loop_
_entity.id
_entity.type
_entity.pdbx_description
1 polymer ?
#
loop_
_entity_poly.entity_id
_entity_poly.type
_entity_poly.pdbx_seq_one_letter_code
_entity_poly.pdbx_strand_id
1 'polypeptide(L)'
;MARPTLSSSPDPWSDARLDAAFAALADAGAPPGLAAAIRDRLDADGASGSRRLRLPRLGRAGTVALVGALAVVVGVAAWSTIGGQLLGPGFTVSRGGDGSSTFDAGEFRFSFPAAWSVGDARTVFSGGSVIAVLGTSSMEPRCGIVHVDINCVYERRLDPGEVRVIVGTATYRGTTVLDRPDSETGITTRPTVGGMPAILDDQTATAGYYLADLNLLWSIGRPHSLGSVVRIEVLAREPGAADARAAAEALVASFAYTPPPATLPPDREDGIRVARLAIDQADADFRRGWGQAAGGNHYSCQPDDPDVPAAATITFSAGGDLGGEVPVTCSWTLEREGDLFWRVALRVDWSIAGAGGRYTETLWLDAAGAVVHVRQAGEGPPMVPATPAPTALPTGPARSVLGLDVITVEAAIARRDAGPSPEEIAVLGWVATAPVTLRCAYTDRTLFDLRPWCQESLTHLMRDPERLTADVIQPAGPSLNPLLREASLDVGHPTVGPVEVIVIGHFDDPRSGACPAGEEAECRLVFVAERVLAADTAAEDALTLPRPWTRDGSAAPSATSPIEHLRYVPNLMPLSVGRVPASSLAAVEPAAAAIEADVGDVDVWIVRALPATEGGVLVGPWTIRTYVVPDPWIAQGEQRAYEVVDGRLEVIAWIID
;
A
#
# COMPACT_ATOMS: atom_id res chain seq x y z
N MET A 1 5.94 1.20 71.89
CA MET A 1 5.61 2.12 70.78
C MET A 1 5.53 1.29 69.51
N ALA A 2 4.34 1.13 68.94
CA ALA A 2 4.09 0.29 67.76
C ALA A 2 4.46 1.03 66.46
N ARG A 3 5.03 0.30 65.49
CA ARG A 3 5.37 0.82 64.15
C ARG A 3 4.10 1.06 63.31
N PRO A 4 4.05 2.12 62.49
CA PRO A 4 2.92 2.37 61.61
C PRO A 4 2.94 1.37 60.44
N THR A 5 1.80 0.76 60.18
CA THR A 5 1.53 -0.06 58.99
C THR A 5 1.43 0.84 57.77
N LEU A 6 2.23 0.56 56.74
CA LEU A 6 2.12 1.18 55.42
C LEU A 6 0.75 0.85 54.82
N SER A 7 -0.05 1.89 54.57
CA SER A 7 -1.28 1.82 53.79
C SER A 7 -0.95 1.34 52.39
N SER A 8 -1.59 0.26 51.94
CA SER A 8 -1.57 -0.20 50.55
C SER A 8 -2.00 0.94 49.62
N SER A 9 -1.23 1.18 48.56
CA SER A 9 -1.63 2.08 47.47
C SER A 9 -2.94 1.55 46.87
N PRO A 10 -3.96 2.39 46.58
CA PRO A 10 -5.20 1.95 45.97
C PRO A 10 -4.94 1.29 44.61
N ASP A 11 -5.64 0.19 44.34
CA ASP A 11 -5.54 -0.60 43.10
C ASP A 11 -5.79 0.32 41.88
N PRO A 12 -4.81 0.45 40.96
CA PRO A 12 -4.95 1.34 39.82
C PRO A 12 -6.08 0.93 38.85
N TRP A 13 -6.59 -0.30 38.95
CA TRP A 13 -7.61 -0.86 38.06
C TRP A 13 -8.93 -1.16 38.77
N SER A 14 -9.32 -0.38 39.79
CA SER A 14 -10.64 -0.54 40.42
C SER A 14 -11.80 -0.22 39.46
N ASP A 15 -12.94 -0.92 39.62
CA ASP A 15 -14.15 -0.69 38.81
C ASP A 15 -14.57 0.79 38.80
N ALA A 16 -14.54 1.46 39.96
CA ALA A 16 -14.91 2.87 40.06
C ALA A 16 -14.04 3.81 39.19
N ARG A 17 -12.78 3.45 38.95
CA ARG A 17 -11.86 4.24 38.13
C ARG A 17 -12.05 3.95 36.64
N LEU A 18 -12.34 2.70 36.30
CA LEU A 18 -12.71 2.33 34.93
C LEU A 18 -14.05 2.97 34.54
N ASP A 19 -15.04 2.96 35.43
CA ASP A 19 -16.33 3.65 35.22
C ASP A 19 -16.15 5.14 35.00
N ALA A 20 -15.32 5.79 35.83
CA ALA A 20 -15.04 7.22 35.66
C ALA A 20 -14.34 7.53 34.32
N ALA A 21 -13.48 6.63 33.83
CA ALA A 21 -12.80 6.79 32.54
C ALA A 21 -13.76 6.59 31.37
N PHE A 22 -14.62 5.57 31.41
CA PHE A 22 -15.63 5.31 30.38
C PHE A 22 -16.68 6.42 30.33
N ALA A 23 -17.10 6.95 31.48
CA ALA A 23 -18.03 8.07 31.56
C ALA A 23 -17.43 9.33 30.92
N ALA A 24 -16.14 9.58 31.14
CA ALA A 24 -15.45 10.74 30.57
C ALA A 24 -15.25 10.65 29.04
N LEU A 25 -15.15 9.45 28.47
CA LEU A 25 -14.86 9.23 27.05
C LEU A 25 -16.11 9.01 26.20
N ALA A 26 -17.13 8.33 26.73
CA ALA A 26 -18.25 7.83 25.94
C ALA A 26 -19.62 8.04 26.61
N ASP A 27 -19.70 8.79 27.71
CA ASP A 27 -20.91 8.97 28.52
C ASP A 27 -21.60 7.62 28.88
N ALA A 28 -20.77 6.59 29.09
CA ALA A 28 -21.19 5.22 29.38
C ALA A 28 -20.42 4.66 30.59
N GLY A 29 -20.97 3.65 31.27
CA GLY A 29 -20.26 2.90 32.31
C GLY A 29 -19.26 1.91 31.71
N ALA A 30 -18.25 1.52 32.48
CA ALA A 30 -17.36 0.44 32.07
C ALA A 30 -18.14 -0.89 32.06
N PRO A 31 -17.84 -1.81 31.11
CA PRO A 31 -18.40 -3.15 31.13
C PRO A 31 -18.18 -3.84 32.49
N PRO A 32 -19.20 -4.46 33.09
CA PRO A 32 -19.06 -5.14 34.38
C PRO A 32 -17.96 -6.22 34.32
N GLY A 33 -17.08 -6.25 35.32
CA GLY A 33 -16.01 -7.24 35.44
C GLY A 33 -14.73 -6.92 34.65
N LEU A 34 -14.66 -5.78 33.95
CA LEU A 34 -13.47 -5.37 33.20
C LEU A 34 -12.22 -5.25 34.09
N ALA A 35 -12.35 -4.76 35.33
CA ALA A 35 -11.24 -4.70 36.28
C ALA A 35 -10.66 -6.08 36.61
N ALA A 36 -11.52 -7.09 36.77
CA ALA A 36 -11.11 -8.46 37.03
C ALA A 36 -10.40 -9.06 35.80
N ALA A 37 -10.97 -8.87 34.60
CA ALA A 37 -10.37 -9.34 33.37
C ALA A 37 -8.98 -8.74 33.09
N ILE A 38 -8.78 -7.44 33.36
CA ILE A 38 -7.47 -6.78 33.23
C ILE A 38 -6.45 -7.38 34.21
N ARG A 39 -6.85 -7.65 35.46
CA ARG A 39 -5.97 -8.26 36.46
C ARG A 39 -5.60 -9.69 36.10
N ASP A 40 -6.57 -10.50 35.70
CA ASP A 40 -6.35 -11.89 35.28
C ASP A 40 -5.37 -11.95 34.10
N ARG A 41 -5.45 -10.98 33.17
CA ARG A 41 -4.52 -10.87 32.04
C ARG A 41 -3.11 -10.49 32.49
N LEU A 42 -2.97 -9.49 33.36
CA LEU A 42 -1.67 -9.05 33.89
C LEU A 42 -0.98 -10.15 34.71
N ASP A 43 -1.75 -10.93 35.48
CA ASP A 43 -1.25 -12.06 36.25
C ASP A 43 -0.83 -13.23 35.33
N ALA A 44 -1.59 -13.49 34.26
CA ALA A 44 -1.23 -14.49 33.24
C ALA A 44 0.06 -14.13 32.49
N ASP A 45 0.24 -12.86 32.13
CA ASP A 45 1.44 -12.37 31.46
C ASP A 45 2.66 -12.37 32.41
N GLY A 46 2.47 -12.05 33.69
CA GLY A 46 3.51 -12.13 34.72
C GLY A 46 4.00 -13.56 35.00
N ALA A 47 3.14 -14.57 34.85
CA ALA A 47 3.48 -15.98 35.08
C ALA A 47 4.37 -16.58 33.98
N SER A 48 4.35 -16.03 32.77
CA SER A 48 5.10 -16.54 31.62
C SER A 48 6.59 -16.13 31.59
N GLY A 49 6.99 -15.14 32.38
CA GLY A 49 8.34 -14.55 32.38
C GLY A 49 9.43 -15.26 33.20
N SER A 50 9.24 -16.49 33.70
CA SER A 50 10.22 -17.12 34.61
C SER A 50 10.66 -18.55 34.28
N ARG A 51 10.87 -18.90 33.01
CA ARG A 51 11.74 -20.05 32.68
C ARG A 51 13.21 -19.67 32.83
N ARG A 52 13.72 -19.71 34.07
CA ARG A 52 15.15 -19.59 34.36
C ARG A 52 15.92 -20.75 33.71
N LEU A 53 16.71 -20.44 32.68
CA LEU A 53 17.76 -21.32 32.17
C LEU A 53 18.72 -21.69 33.31
N ARG A 54 18.73 -22.97 33.71
CA ARG A 54 19.73 -23.53 34.61
C ARG A 54 20.99 -23.85 33.80
N LEU A 55 21.97 -22.94 33.81
CA LEU A 55 23.33 -23.24 33.36
C LEU A 55 24.11 -24.03 34.44
N PRO A 56 24.95 -24.99 34.05
CA PRO A 56 25.68 -25.83 34.99
C PRO A 56 26.79 -25.03 35.70
N ARG A 57 26.92 -25.27 37.00
CA ARG A 57 27.95 -24.67 37.86
C ARG A 57 29.34 -25.18 37.46
N LEU A 58 30.12 -24.34 36.79
CA LEU A 58 31.58 -24.50 36.70
C LEU A 58 32.26 -23.69 37.82
N GLY A 59 33.22 -24.35 38.47
CA GLY A 59 33.79 -23.97 39.75
C GLY A 59 34.64 -22.70 39.74
N ARG A 60 34.63 -22.03 40.89
CA ARG A 60 35.49 -20.90 41.23
C ARG A 60 36.96 -21.34 41.37
N ALA A 61 37.85 -20.75 40.59
CA ALA A 61 39.17 -20.33 41.06
C ALA A 61 39.85 -19.42 40.02
N GLY A 62 40.09 -18.15 40.41
CA GLY A 62 41.20 -17.35 39.89
C GLY A 62 40.98 -16.61 38.57
N THR A 63 40.27 -15.47 38.58
CA THR A 63 40.49 -14.33 37.65
C THR A 63 39.61 -13.15 38.04
N VAL A 64 40.00 -12.36 39.05
CA VAL A 64 39.24 -11.15 39.46
C VAL A 64 39.92 -9.84 39.04
N ALA A 65 41.16 -9.85 38.55
CA ALA A 65 41.85 -8.58 38.25
C ALA A 65 41.94 -8.19 36.76
N LEU A 66 41.76 -9.11 35.80
CA LEU A 66 41.98 -8.81 34.37
C LEU A 66 40.70 -8.66 33.54
N VAL A 67 39.56 -9.17 34.02
CA VAL A 67 38.28 -9.14 33.27
C VAL A 67 37.55 -7.81 33.44
N GLY A 68 37.76 -7.09 34.55
CA GLY A 68 37.11 -5.79 34.79
C GLY A 68 37.57 -4.66 33.87
N ALA A 69 38.85 -4.63 33.51
CA ALA A 69 39.39 -3.59 32.61
C ALA A 69 39.11 -3.89 31.13
N LEU A 70 39.13 -5.16 30.73
CA LEU A 70 38.81 -5.56 29.36
C LEU A 70 37.29 -5.49 29.09
N ALA A 71 36.42 -5.81 30.06
CA ALA A 71 34.97 -5.74 29.87
C ALA A 71 34.42 -4.30 29.81
N VAL A 72 35.10 -3.32 30.41
CA VAL A 72 34.69 -1.90 30.32
C VAL A 72 35.21 -1.25 29.03
N VAL A 73 36.42 -1.59 28.58
CA VAL A 73 36.98 -1.03 27.33
C VAL A 73 36.41 -1.74 26.09
N VAL A 74 36.19 -3.05 26.14
CA VAL A 74 35.51 -3.80 25.06
C VAL A 74 33.99 -3.61 25.12
N GLY A 75 33.39 -3.42 26.30
CA GLY A 75 31.96 -3.15 26.44
C GLY A 75 31.52 -1.80 25.87
N VAL A 76 32.36 -0.75 26.00
CA VAL A 76 32.07 0.58 25.42
C VAL A 76 32.46 0.65 23.93
N ALA A 77 33.49 -0.08 23.49
CA ALA A 77 33.91 -0.10 22.08
C ALA A 77 33.10 -1.09 21.20
N ALA A 78 32.56 -2.17 21.76
CA ALA A 78 31.74 -3.14 21.03
C ALA A 78 30.28 -2.68 20.89
N TRP A 79 29.76 -1.87 21.83
CA TRP A 79 28.42 -1.28 21.69
C TRP A 79 28.33 -0.23 20.57
N SER A 80 29.43 0.48 20.26
CA SER A 80 29.47 1.46 19.17
C SER A 80 29.72 0.85 17.78
N THR A 81 30.18 -0.40 17.69
CA THR A 81 30.57 -1.02 16.41
C THR A 81 29.70 -2.21 15.97
N ILE A 82 29.04 -2.92 16.89
CA ILE A 82 28.26 -4.13 16.54
C ILE A 82 26.76 -3.84 16.32
N GLY A 83 26.25 -2.69 16.76
CA GLY A 83 24.83 -2.32 16.56
C GLY A 83 24.46 -1.80 15.17
N GLY A 84 25.43 -1.60 14.26
CA GLY A 84 25.22 -0.82 13.02
C GLY A 84 24.77 -1.59 11.78
N GLN A 85 24.77 -2.93 11.76
CA GLN A 85 24.60 -3.69 10.51
C GLN A 85 23.40 -4.66 10.43
N LEU A 86 22.65 -4.87 11.53
CA LEU A 86 21.52 -5.82 11.54
C LEU A 86 20.13 -5.18 11.54
N LEU A 87 20.07 -3.85 11.60
CA LEU A 87 18.85 -3.06 11.51
C LEU A 87 19.03 -2.17 10.27
N GLY A 88 17.99 -1.99 9.44
CA GLY A 88 18.05 -1.22 8.18
C GLY A 88 18.68 0.18 8.34
N PRO A 89 18.90 0.95 7.26
CA PRO A 89 19.72 2.18 7.28
C PRO A 89 19.33 3.09 8.45
N GLY A 90 20.12 3.01 9.52
CA GLY A 90 19.93 3.76 10.74
C GLY A 90 20.71 5.06 10.69
N PHE A 91 20.50 5.89 11.70
CA PHE A 91 21.41 7.02 11.91
C PHE A 91 22.54 6.62 12.86
N THR A 92 23.64 7.35 12.78
CA THR A 92 24.72 7.31 13.76
C THR A 92 24.78 8.64 14.49
N VAL A 93 25.24 8.59 15.76
CA VAL A 93 25.53 9.78 16.55
C VAL A 93 26.99 9.74 16.96
N SER A 94 27.74 10.76 16.59
CA SER A 94 29.14 10.92 17.00
C SER A 94 29.28 12.18 17.86
N ARG A 95 30.09 12.12 18.92
CA ARG A 95 30.30 13.25 19.82
C ARG A 95 31.47 14.11 19.34
N GLY A 96 31.24 15.40 19.16
CA GLY A 96 32.25 16.41 18.88
C GLY A 96 33.01 16.83 20.14
N GLY A 97 34.24 17.32 19.97
CA GLY A 97 35.06 17.85 21.08
C GLY A 97 34.66 19.27 21.52
N ASP A 98 33.78 19.92 20.78
CA ASP A 98 33.31 21.31 20.96
C ASP A 98 32.00 21.41 21.76
N GLY A 99 31.55 20.30 22.37
CA GLY A 99 30.26 20.25 23.05
C GLY A 99 29.06 20.05 22.11
N SER A 100 29.30 19.76 20.83
CA SER A 100 28.28 19.31 19.89
C SER A 100 28.29 17.78 19.70
N SER A 101 27.24 17.25 19.11
CA SER A 101 27.17 15.89 18.57
C SER A 101 26.64 15.96 17.15
N THR A 102 27.12 15.08 16.27
CA THR A 102 26.69 15.00 14.88
C THR A 102 25.73 13.83 14.72
N PHE A 103 24.55 14.14 14.22
CA PHE A 103 23.56 13.18 13.73
C PHE A 103 23.82 12.92 12.25
N ASP A 104 23.93 11.66 11.84
CA ASP A 104 24.15 11.28 10.45
C ASP A 104 23.20 10.14 10.07
N ALA A 105 22.23 10.43 9.20
CA ALA A 105 21.24 9.47 8.69
C ALA A 105 21.65 8.85 7.34
N GLY A 106 22.92 8.97 6.94
CA GLY A 106 23.45 8.54 5.66
C GLY A 106 23.18 9.54 4.54
N GLU A 107 21.92 9.95 4.35
CA GLU A 107 21.54 10.93 3.31
C GLU A 107 21.80 12.38 3.75
N PHE A 108 21.65 12.68 5.03
CA PHE A 108 21.87 14.01 5.58
C PHE A 108 22.47 13.93 6.97
N ARG A 109 23.12 15.02 7.36
CA ARG A 109 23.74 15.18 8.67
C ARG A 109 23.57 16.60 9.19
N PHE A 110 23.60 16.74 10.50
CA PHE A 110 23.65 18.03 11.20
C PHE A 110 24.28 17.87 12.58
N SER A 111 24.72 18.98 13.16
CA SER A 111 25.22 19.05 14.53
C SER A 111 24.14 19.56 15.48
N PHE A 112 24.16 19.08 16.72
CA PHE A 112 23.25 19.49 17.79
C PHE A 112 23.97 19.53 19.15
N PRO A 113 23.44 20.18 20.20
CA PRO A 113 24.09 20.22 21.50
C PRO A 113 24.32 18.82 22.09
N ALA A 114 25.54 18.51 22.55
CA ALA A 114 25.89 17.18 23.10
C ALA A 114 25.22 16.85 24.44
N ALA A 115 24.49 17.81 25.01
CA ALA A 115 23.66 17.62 26.20
C ALA A 115 22.26 17.06 25.87
N TRP A 116 21.84 17.10 24.60
CA TRP A 116 20.55 16.55 24.20
C TRP A 116 20.63 15.02 24.11
N SER A 117 19.57 14.37 24.57
CA SER A 117 19.34 12.95 24.33
C SER A 117 18.86 12.73 22.90
N VAL A 118 19.11 11.54 22.37
CA VAL A 118 18.63 11.09 21.06
C VAL A 118 18.01 9.72 21.23
N GLY A 119 16.80 9.52 20.72
CA GLY A 119 16.16 8.21 20.63
C GLY A 119 15.70 7.91 19.21
N ASP A 120 15.84 6.64 18.84
CA ASP A 120 15.53 6.13 17.50
C ASP A 120 14.05 5.77 17.42
N ALA A 121 13.27 6.47 16.58
CA ALA A 121 11.82 6.25 16.50
C ALA A 121 11.40 5.37 15.32
N ARG A 122 12.12 5.45 14.19
CA ARG A 122 11.89 4.72 12.92
C ARG A 122 10.44 4.30 12.65
N THR A 123 9.52 5.25 12.79
CA THR A 123 8.09 5.03 12.56
C THR A 123 7.70 5.59 11.21
N VAL A 124 6.96 4.82 10.41
CA VAL A 124 6.46 5.22 9.09
C VAL A 124 4.95 5.38 9.15
N PHE A 125 4.43 6.42 8.50
CA PHE A 125 3.00 6.68 8.38
C PHE A 125 2.65 7.16 6.97
N SER A 126 1.36 7.29 6.67
CA SER A 126 0.91 7.75 5.35
C SER A 126 1.42 9.16 5.07
N GLY A 127 2.44 9.29 4.20
CA GLY A 127 3.02 10.57 3.80
C GLY A 127 4.22 11.03 4.64
N GLY A 128 4.85 10.17 5.43
CA GLY A 128 6.09 10.53 6.12
C GLY A 128 6.65 9.48 7.07
N SER A 129 7.70 9.87 7.80
CA SER A 129 8.31 9.06 8.84
C SER A 129 8.87 9.95 9.96
N VAL A 130 9.03 9.38 11.15
CA VAL A 130 9.92 9.92 12.19
C VAL A 130 11.13 9.01 12.30
N ILE A 131 12.31 9.60 12.13
CA ILE A 131 13.60 8.92 12.21
C ILE A 131 14.10 8.96 13.66
N ALA A 132 14.10 10.14 14.26
CA ALA A 132 14.66 10.36 15.59
C ALA A 132 13.91 11.45 16.36
N VAL A 133 13.98 11.35 17.69
CA VAL A 133 13.57 12.41 18.61
C VAL A 133 14.79 12.82 19.41
N LEU A 134 15.10 14.11 19.40
CA LEU A 134 16.19 14.72 20.15
C LEU A 134 15.61 15.69 21.19
N GLY A 135 16.37 16.03 22.22
CA GLY A 135 15.98 17.10 23.13
C GLY A 135 16.56 16.98 24.53
N THR A 136 16.15 17.90 25.39
CA THR A 136 16.55 17.90 26.82
C THR A 136 15.66 16.99 27.67
N SER A 137 14.45 16.68 27.19
CA SER A 137 13.52 15.82 27.90
C SER A 137 14.02 14.38 27.97
N SER A 138 14.11 13.78 29.16
CA SER A 138 14.39 12.35 29.26
C SER A 138 13.23 11.55 28.67
N MET A 139 13.52 10.64 27.73
CA MET A 139 12.49 9.72 27.23
C MET A 139 12.03 8.81 28.36
N GLU A 140 10.71 8.74 28.56
CA GLU A 140 10.16 7.86 29.58
C GLU A 140 10.44 6.41 29.17
N PRO A 141 10.86 5.53 30.12
CA PRO A 141 11.15 4.13 29.79
C PRO A 141 10.00 3.39 29.11
N ARG A 142 8.74 3.81 29.36
CA ARG A 142 7.55 3.24 28.69
C ARG A 142 7.48 3.56 27.20
N CYS A 143 8.12 4.63 26.75
CA CYS A 143 8.24 4.92 25.31
C CYS A 143 9.32 4.04 24.65
N GLY A 144 10.06 3.23 25.42
CA GLY A 144 11.14 2.40 24.93
C GLY A 144 12.52 3.05 25.11
N ILE A 145 13.54 2.21 25.30
CA ILE A 145 14.91 2.66 25.63
C ILE A 145 15.77 2.77 24.36
N VAL A 146 15.60 1.84 23.43
CA VAL A 146 16.37 1.77 22.18
C VAL A 146 15.52 2.27 21.00
N HIS A 147 14.30 1.75 20.90
CA HIS A 147 13.30 2.20 19.94
C HIS A 147 12.21 2.97 20.67
N VAL A 148 11.98 4.20 20.24
CA VAL A 148 11.04 5.14 20.83
C VAL A 148 9.72 5.04 20.10
N ASP A 149 8.66 4.66 20.82
CA ASP A 149 7.30 4.78 20.32
C ASP A 149 6.93 6.27 20.20
N ILE A 150 6.78 6.73 18.97
CA ILE A 150 6.46 8.12 18.68
C ILE A 150 5.10 8.53 19.24
N ASN A 151 4.14 7.60 19.38
CA ASN A 151 2.84 7.90 19.97
C ASN A 151 3.00 8.26 21.46
N CYS A 152 3.83 7.50 22.17
CA CYS A 152 4.18 7.80 23.56
C CYS A 152 4.86 9.16 23.71
N VAL A 153 5.72 9.54 22.76
CA VAL A 153 6.31 10.90 22.72
C VAL A 153 5.24 11.96 22.49
N TYR A 154 4.30 11.73 21.56
CA TYR A 154 3.22 12.66 21.27
C TYR A 154 2.21 12.82 22.41
N GLU A 155 2.05 11.83 23.29
CA GLU A 155 1.22 11.96 24.49
C GLU A 155 1.83 12.87 25.57
N ARG A 156 3.15 13.10 25.52
CA ARG A 156 3.84 13.85 26.56
C ARG A 156 3.88 15.35 26.25
N ARG A 157 3.36 16.16 27.17
CA ARG A 157 3.51 17.62 27.20
C ARG A 157 4.94 18.02 27.59
N LEU A 158 5.40 19.17 27.15
CA LEU A 158 6.71 19.71 27.56
C LEU A 158 6.65 20.25 28.99
N ASP A 159 7.63 19.91 29.81
CA ASP A 159 7.86 20.58 31.09
C ASP A 159 8.57 21.94 30.88
N PRO A 160 8.47 22.90 31.82
CA PRO A 160 9.18 24.18 31.71
C PRO A 160 10.69 24.00 31.45
N GLY A 161 11.20 24.64 30.40
CA GLY A 161 12.60 24.55 29.96
C GLY A 161 12.97 23.32 29.15
N GLU A 162 11.99 22.48 28.79
CA GLU A 162 12.23 21.36 27.88
C GLU A 162 12.22 21.80 26.41
N VAL A 163 13.08 21.12 25.64
CA VAL A 163 13.15 21.20 24.18
C VAL A 163 12.96 19.80 23.64
N ARG A 164 12.15 19.69 22.58
CA ARG A 164 11.97 18.47 21.79
C ARG A 164 12.16 18.81 20.32
N VAL A 165 12.96 18.01 19.65
CA VAL A 165 13.20 18.09 18.21
C VAL A 165 12.80 16.76 17.58
N ILE A 166 11.88 16.80 16.63
CA ILE A 166 11.42 15.62 15.89
C ILE A 166 12.03 15.70 14.50
N VAL A 167 12.81 14.68 14.15
CA VAL A 167 13.49 14.59 12.85
C VAL A 167 12.88 13.45 12.07
N GLY A 168 12.45 13.74 10.84
CA GLY A 168 11.71 12.80 10.03
C GLY A 168 11.74 13.13 8.55
N THR A 169 10.88 12.45 7.80
CA THR A 169 10.59 12.79 6.41
C THR A 169 9.10 13.05 6.24
N ALA A 170 8.74 13.84 5.24
CA ALA A 170 7.35 14.02 4.85
C ALA A 170 7.23 14.11 3.33
N THR A 171 6.03 13.87 2.81
CA THR A 171 5.70 13.98 1.40
C THR A 171 4.54 14.93 1.22
N TYR A 172 4.72 15.95 0.38
CA TYR A 172 3.65 16.80 -0.11
C TYR A 172 2.86 16.09 -1.20
N ARG A 173 1.54 16.10 -1.07
CA ARG A 173 0.64 15.55 -2.09
C ARG A 173 0.17 16.67 -3.01
N GLY A 174 0.53 16.60 -4.28
CA GLY A 174 0.11 17.57 -5.30
C GLY A 174 0.82 18.93 -5.23
N THR A 175 1.76 19.12 -4.31
CA THR A 175 2.60 20.32 -4.21
C THR A 175 4.06 19.94 -3.96
N THR A 176 4.93 20.92 -3.96
CA THR A 176 6.36 20.83 -3.67
C THR A 176 6.73 21.74 -2.49
N VAL A 177 7.98 21.62 -2.02
CA VAL A 177 8.57 22.62 -1.11
C VAL A 177 8.65 24.03 -1.73
N LEU A 178 8.57 24.17 -3.06
CA LEU A 178 8.64 25.48 -3.72
C LEU A 178 7.30 26.23 -3.69
N ASP A 179 6.19 25.51 -3.82
CA ASP A 179 4.86 26.09 -4.05
C ASP A 179 3.81 25.69 -3.00
N ARG A 180 4.19 24.97 -1.93
CA ARG A 180 3.33 24.76 -0.75
C ARG A 180 2.81 26.12 -0.25
N PRO A 181 1.49 26.31 -0.03
CA PRO A 181 0.95 27.55 0.54
C PRO A 181 1.60 27.94 1.87
N ASP A 182 1.57 29.22 2.22
CA ASP A 182 2.05 29.69 3.53
C ASP A 182 1.14 29.17 4.66
N SER A 183 1.70 29.02 5.85
CA SER A 183 0.98 28.53 7.03
C SER A 183 -0.02 29.57 7.51
N GLU A 184 -1.26 29.13 7.79
CA GLU A 184 -2.32 30.01 8.30
C GLU A 184 -2.08 30.44 9.77
N THR A 185 -1.29 29.67 10.53
CA THR A 185 -1.11 29.83 11.98
C THR A 185 0.23 30.45 12.38
N GLY A 186 0.96 31.06 11.45
CA GLY A 186 2.31 31.55 11.73
C GLY A 186 2.92 32.41 10.63
N ILE A 187 4.23 32.58 10.71
CA ILE A 187 5.04 33.23 9.68
C ILE A 187 5.74 32.14 8.89
N THR A 188 5.53 32.11 7.57
CA THR A 188 6.27 31.24 6.67
C THR A 188 7.41 32.01 6.02
N THR A 189 8.62 31.43 6.04
CA THR A 189 9.79 31.91 5.30
C THR A 189 10.35 30.80 4.42
N ARG A 190 11.06 31.16 3.34
CA ARG A 190 11.59 30.20 2.35
C ARG A 190 13.11 30.30 2.23
N PRO A 191 13.87 29.77 3.21
CA PRO A 191 15.33 29.78 3.15
C PRO A 191 15.90 28.69 2.23
N THR A 192 17.20 28.72 2.02
CA THR A 192 17.98 27.60 1.48
C THR A 192 18.71 26.91 2.63
N VAL A 193 18.57 25.58 2.74
CA VAL A 193 19.18 24.77 3.80
C VAL A 193 19.90 23.58 3.18
N GLY A 194 21.19 23.38 3.49
CA GLY A 194 21.99 22.30 2.90
C GLY A 194 22.09 22.38 1.37
N GLY A 195 21.95 23.58 0.80
CA GLY A 195 21.87 23.83 -0.65
C GLY A 195 20.46 23.67 -1.25
N MET A 196 19.50 23.08 -0.54
CA MET A 196 18.15 22.80 -1.04
C MET A 196 17.13 23.88 -0.64
N PRO A 197 16.07 24.10 -1.44
CA PRO A 197 14.94 24.92 -1.02
C PRO A 197 14.30 24.37 0.24
N ALA A 198 13.96 25.24 1.19
CA ALA A 198 13.31 24.88 2.42
C ALA A 198 12.17 25.85 2.76
N ILE A 199 11.25 25.38 3.59
CA ILE A 199 10.21 26.20 4.22
C ILE A 199 10.47 26.17 5.73
N LEU A 200 10.44 27.33 6.37
CA LEU A 200 10.36 27.47 7.82
C LEU A 200 9.01 28.07 8.17
N ASP A 201 8.18 27.30 8.88
CA ASP A 201 6.99 27.80 9.56
C ASP A 201 7.31 28.10 11.02
N ASP A 202 7.28 29.38 11.36
CA ASP A 202 7.32 29.88 12.72
C ASP A 202 5.88 29.99 13.22
N GLN A 203 5.37 28.91 13.80
CA GLN A 203 3.97 28.84 14.19
C GLN A 203 3.77 29.66 15.46
N THR A 204 2.77 30.55 15.45
CA THR A 204 2.36 31.21 16.68
C THR A 204 1.99 30.15 17.70
N ALA A 205 2.66 30.19 18.84
CA ALA A 205 2.39 29.31 19.96
C ALA A 205 0.98 29.62 20.49
N THR A 206 -0.02 28.96 19.93
CA THR A 206 -1.27 28.75 20.65
C THR A 206 -0.97 27.75 21.76
N ALA A 207 -1.65 27.84 22.90
CA ALA A 207 -1.53 26.86 23.99
C ALA A 207 -2.10 25.50 23.55
N GLY A 208 -1.46 24.88 22.56
CA GLY A 208 -1.80 23.60 21.99
C GLY A 208 -1.49 22.50 22.99
N TYR A 209 -1.81 21.27 22.59
CA TYR A 209 -1.67 20.08 23.43
C TYR A 209 -0.32 19.97 24.15
N TYR A 210 0.78 20.34 23.47
CA TYR A 210 2.15 20.23 23.98
C TYR A 210 2.58 21.32 24.98
N LEU A 211 1.78 22.38 25.15
CA LEU A 211 2.14 23.56 25.96
C LEU A 211 3.47 24.21 25.53
N ALA A 212 3.78 24.15 24.23
CA ALA A 212 5.00 24.75 23.68
C ALA A 212 4.82 26.27 23.52
N ASP A 213 5.81 27.04 23.97
CA ASP A 213 5.91 28.49 23.77
C ASP A 213 6.68 28.84 22.47
N LEU A 214 7.37 27.85 21.90
CA LEU A 214 8.02 27.91 20.59
C LEU A 214 7.62 26.67 19.76
N ASN A 215 7.23 26.88 18.51
CA ASN A 215 6.99 25.81 17.55
C ASN A 215 7.53 26.21 16.17
N LEU A 216 8.67 25.61 15.80
CA LEU A 216 9.33 25.83 14.51
C LEU A 216 9.27 24.55 13.69
N LEU A 217 8.89 24.67 12.43
CA LEU A 217 8.85 23.55 11.50
C LEU A 217 9.66 23.87 10.25
N TRP A 218 10.79 23.18 10.08
CA TRP A 218 11.53 23.18 8.81
C TRP A 218 11.10 22.00 7.95
N SER A 219 10.84 22.29 6.68
CA SER A 219 10.63 21.32 5.61
C SER A 219 11.66 21.57 4.52
N ILE A 220 12.71 20.75 4.47
CA ILE A 220 13.87 20.91 3.58
C ILE A 220 13.70 19.95 2.40
N GLY A 221 13.64 20.45 1.16
CA GLY A 221 13.53 19.60 -0.04
C GLY A 221 14.67 18.60 -0.14
N ARG A 222 14.40 17.40 -0.68
CA ARG A 222 15.41 16.36 -0.89
C ARG A 222 16.00 16.44 -2.30
N PRO A 223 17.30 16.15 -2.51
CA PRO A 223 17.95 16.28 -3.82
C PRO A 223 17.26 15.54 -4.96
N HIS A 224 16.67 14.37 -4.66
CA HIS A 224 16.01 13.51 -5.64
C HIS A 224 14.48 13.66 -5.66
N SER A 225 13.90 14.55 -4.84
CA SER A 225 12.45 14.78 -4.82
C SER A 225 12.08 16.13 -4.20
N LEU A 226 11.41 17.00 -4.96
CA LEU A 226 10.85 18.25 -4.43
C LEU A 226 9.51 18.05 -3.70
N GLY A 227 8.86 16.91 -3.92
CA GLY A 227 7.66 16.49 -3.19
C GLY A 227 7.99 15.83 -1.86
N SER A 228 9.23 15.38 -1.64
CA SER A 228 9.66 14.77 -0.37
C SER A 228 10.62 15.71 0.37
N VAL A 229 10.40 15.87 1.67
CA VAL A 229 11.19 16.77 2.51
C VAL A 229 11.78 16.04 3.71
N VAL A 230 12.93 16.51 4.17
CA VAL A 230 13.38 16.28 5.55
C VAL A 230 12.64 17.26 6.45
N ARG A 231 12.00 16.73 7.49
CA ARG A 231 11.23 17.50 8.46
C ARG A 231 12.01 17.62 9.76
N ILE A 232 12.20 18.84 10.25
CA ILE A 232 12.77 19.13 11.57
C ILE A 232 11.76 20.02 12.30
N GLU A 233 11.09 19.45 13.29
CA GLU A 233 10.12 20.17 14.13
C GLU A 233 10.71 20.40 15.51
N VAL A 234 10.72 21.66 15.96
CA VAL A 234 11.28 22.07 17.25
C VAL A 234 10.18 22.66 18.11
N LEU A 235 9.94 22.02 19.24
CA LEU A 235 9.02 22.45 20.28
C LEU A 235 9.82 22.81 21.53
N ALA A 236 9.58 23.98 22.12
CA ALA A 236 10.19 24.35 23.40
C ALA A 236 9.21 25.07 24.31
N ARG A 237 9.42 24.94 25.63
CA ARG A 237 8.62 25.59 26.66
C ARG A 237 9.49 26.49 27.54
N GLU A 238 8.97 27.64 27.94
CA GLU A 238 9.66 28.57 28.83
C GLU A 238 9.86 27.98 30.24
N PRO A 239 10.95 28.35 30.96
CA PRO A 239 12.01 29.25 30.53
C PRO A 239 13.02 28.59 29.57
N GLY A 240 13.46 29.30 28.53
CA GLY A 240 14.52 28.84 27.62
C GLY A 240 14.10 28.67 26.16
N ALA A 241 12.91 29.15 25.77
CA ALA A 241 12.46 29.06 24.39
C ALA A 241 13.37 29.86 23.43
N ALA A 242 13.90 31.01 23.87
CA ALA A 242 14.86 31.79 23.09
C ALA A 242 16.18 31.03 22.84
N ASP A 243 16.73 30.37 23.86
CA ASP A 243 17.94 29.55 23.74
C ASP A 243 17.68 28.33 22.84
N ALA A 244 16.48 27.73 22.94
CA ALA A 244 16.06 26.63 22.09
C ALA A 244 15.97 27.04 20.60
N ARG A 245 15.46 28.25 20.31
CA ARG A 245 15.46 28.80 18.94
C ARG A 245 16.88 28.95 18.42
N ALA A 246 17.79 29.56 19.21
CA ALA A 246 19.18 29.73 18.79
C ALA A 246 19.87 28.39 18.52
N ALA A 247 19.60 27.37 19.36
CA ALA A 247 20.11 26.01 19.15
C ALA A 247 19.53 25.35 17.89
N ALA A 248 18.24 25.56 17.60
CA ALA A 248 17.59 25.05 16.40
C ALA A 248 18.13 25.71 15.12
N GLU A 249 18.34 27.02 15.13
CA GLU A 249 18.96 27.74 14.02
C GLU A 249 20.39 27.27 13.76
N ALA A 250 21.18 27.04 14.82
CA ALA A 250 22.52 26.47 14.70
C ALA A 250 22.50 25.03 14.14
N LEU A 251 21.54 24.21 14.58
CA LEU A 251 21.31 22.86 14.05
C LEU A 251 21.04 22.92 12.54
N VAL A 252 20.08 23.72 12.12
CA VAL A 252 19.70 23.86 10.71
C VAL A 252 20.81 24.49 9.87
N ALA A 253 21.56 25.44 10.41
CA ALA A 253 22.72 26.02 9.73
C ALA A 253 23.83 25.00 9.47
N SER A 254 23.95 23.97 10.31
CA SER A 254 24.90 22.86 10.13
C SER A 254 24.38 21.71 9.26
N PHE A 255 23.13 21.79 8.78
CA PHE A 255 22.50 20.76 7.97
C PHE A 255 23.17 20.65 6.58
N ALA A 256 23.51 19.43 6.18
CA ALA A 256 24.08 19.14 4.87
C ALA A 256 23.63 17.76 4.34
N TYR A 257 23.37 17.68 3.04
CA TYR A 257 23.18 16.41 2.33
C TYR A 257 24.52 15.72 2.05
N THR A 258 24.50 14.39 2.01
CA THR A 258 25.63 13.51 1.70
C THR A 258 25.21 12.50 0.62
N PRO A 259 25.70 12.62 -0.64
CA PRO A 259 26.54 13.71 -1.15
C PRO A 259 25.79 15.06 -1.21
N PRO A 260 26.51 16.20 -1.30
CA PRO A 260 25.88 17.49 -1.54
C PRO A 260 25.03 17.50 -2.82
N PRO A 261 23.96 18.32 -2.90
CA PRO A 261 23.14 18.40 -4.12
C PRO A 261 23.98 18.85 -5.31
N ALA A 262 23.78 18.21 -6.47
CA ALA A 262 24.48 18.58 -7.69
C ALA A 262 23.93 19.92 -8.22
N THR A 263 24.83 20.84 -8.56
CA THR A 263 24.46 22.12 -9.17
C THR A 263 24.25 21.95 -10.68
N LEU A 264 23.31 22.68 -11.24
CA LEU A 264 23.07 22.71 -12.67
C LEU A 264 24.30 23.21 -13.44
N PRO A 265 24.53 22.70 -14.66
CA PRO A 265 25.43 23.34 -15.61
C PRO A 265 25.01 24.81 -15.86
N PRO A 266 25.96 25.74 -16.05
CA PRO A 266 25.65 27.14 -16.32
C PRO A 266 25.12 27.36 -17.75
N ASP A 267 25.40 26.43 -18.67
CA ASP A 267 24.98 26.51 -20.08
C ASP A 267 23.51 26.12 -20.24
N ARG A 268 22.75 26.97 -20.94
CA ARG A 268 21.33 26.72 -21.26
C ARG A 268 21.19 25.56 -22.25
N GLU A 269 22.13 25.38 -23.17
CA GLU A 269 22.08 24.30 -24.16
C GLU A 269 22.17 22.92 -23.50
N ASP A 270 22.92 22.81 -22.40
CA ASP A 270 22.94 21.60 -21.58
C ASP A 270 21.58 21.33 -20.96
N GLY A 271 20.90 22.37 -20.48
CA GLY A 271 19.52 22.28 -19.96
C GLY A 271 18.52 21.85 -21.02
N ILE A 272 18.62 22.35 -22.25
CA ILE A 272 17.74 21.96 -23.37
C ILE A 272 17.91 20.47 -23.68
N ARG A 273 19.17 20.01 -23.81
CA ARG A 273 19.48 18.60 -24.08
C ARG A 273 18.94 17.68 -22.99
N VAL A 274 19.13 18.06 -21.72
CA VAL A 274 18.62 17.33 -20.56
C VAL A 274 17.09 17.31 -20.53
N ALA A 275 16.45 18.45 -20.79
CA ALA A 275 14.99 18.53 -20.84
C ALA A 275 14.40 17.66 -21.93
N ARG A 276 14.99 17.66 -23.13
CA ARG A 276 14.54 16.80 -24.24
C ARG A 276 14.62 15.32 -23.88
N LEU A 277 15.73 14.89 -23.28
CA LEU A 277 15.89 13.51 -22.80
C LEU A 277 14.80 13.14 -21.77
N ALA A 278 14.49 14.05 -20.84
CA ALA A 278 13.45 13.82 -19.84
C ALA A 278 12.05 13.75 -20.47
N ILE A 279 11.74 14.59 -21.46
CA ILE A 279 10.45 14.56 -22.18
C ILE A 279 10.34 13.26 -23.00
N ASP A 280 11.41 12.82 -23.66
CA ASP A 280 11.44 11.55 -24.40
C ASP A 280 11.24 10.35 -23.48
N GLN A 281 11.86 10.37 -22.30
CA GLN A 281 11.69 9.34 -21.30
C GLN A 281 10.25 9.33 -20.76
N ALA A 282 9.68 10.50 -20.45
CA ALA A 282 8.28 10.62 -20.01
C ALA A 282 7.31 10.09 -21.08
N ASP A 283 7.56 10.39 -22.36
CA ASP A 283 6.80 9.85 -23.48
C ASP A 283 6.90 8.31 -23.57
N ALA A 284 8.10 7.76 -23.41
CA ALA A 284 8.32 6.33 -23.43
C ALA A 284 7.66 5.62 -22.23
N ASP A 285 7.73 6.21 -21.03
CA ASP A 285 7.05 5.72 -19.82
C ASP A 285 5.54 5.77 -19.98
N PHE A 286 5.00 6.86 -20.52
CA PHE A 286 3.58 7.00 -20.82
C PHE A 286 3.12 5.90 -21.77
N ARG A 287 3.82 5.67 -22.88
CA ARG A 287 3.50 4.61 -23.84
C ARG A 287 3.61 3.20 -23.24
N ARG A 288 4.51 2.97 -22.29
CA ARG A 288 4.59 1.70 -21.56
C ARG A 288 3.42 1.51 -20.60
N GLY A 289 3.05 2.55 -19.85
CA GLY A 289 2.02 2.48 -18.82
C GLY A 289 0.61 2.25 -19.38
N TRP A 290 0.31 2.81 -20.55
CA TRP A 290 -1.03 2.72 -21.18
C TRP A 290 -1.15 1.58 -22.21
N GLY A 291 -0.16 0.69 -22.29
CA GLY A 291 -0.11 -0.41 -23.25
C GLY A 291 0.24 0.05 -24.66
N GLN A 292 1.14 -0.67 -25.33
CA GLN A 292 1.58 -0.33 -26.70
C GLN A 292 0.44 -0.32 -27.73
N ALA A 293 -0.71 -0.92 -27.42
CA ALA A 293 -1.81 -1.17 -28.34
C ALA A 293 -2.51 0.10 -28.86
N ALA A 294 -2.41 1.24 -28.17
CA ALA A 294 -3.25 2.40 -28.49
C ALA A 294 -2.54 3.57 -29.18
N GLY A 295 -1.24 3.46 -29.49
CA GLY A 295 -0.50 4.53 -30.18
C GLY A 295 -0.51 5.88 -29.42
N GLY A 296 -0.60 5.85 -28.09
CA GLY A 296 -0.73 7.05 -27.27
C GLY A 296 0.43 8.03 -27.49
N ASN A 297 0.10 9.30 -27.72
CA ASN A 297 1.01 10.30 -28.26
C ASN A 297 0.96 11.65 -27.52
N HIS A 298 0.72 11.62 -26.20
CA HIS A 298 0.57 12.82 -25.37
C HIS A 298 1.85 13.69 -25.35
N TYR A 299 3.00 13.10 -25.02
CA TYR A 299 4.26 13.84 -24.92
C TYR A 299 5.00 13.93 -26.26
N SER A 300 4.75 13.03 -27.21
CA SER A 300 5.36 13.07 -28.54
C SER A 300 4.95 14.28 -29.39
N CYS A 301 3.92 15.04 -29.00
CA CYS A 301 3.58 16.30 -29.67
C CYS A 301 4.55 17.45 -29.35
N GLN A 302 5.38 17.32 -28.30
CA GLN A 302 6.27 18.39 -27.84
C GLN A 302 7.43 18.59 -28.83
N PRO A 303 7.65 19.82 -29.36
CA PRO A 303 8.71 20.08 -30.33
C PRO A 303 10.11 19.91 -29.75
N ASP A 304 11.12 19.83 -30.62
CA ASP A 304 12.52 19.66 -30.23
C ASP A 304 13.06 20.88 -29.47
N ASP A 305 12.68 22.09 -29.91
CA ASP A 305 13.16 23.35 -29.35
C ASP A 305 12.14 23.94 -28.34
N PRO A 306 12.62 24.51 -27.21
CA PRO A 306 11.76 25.24 -26.29
C PRO A 306 11.20 26.52 -26.93
N ASP A 307 10.07 26.99 -26.41
CA ASP A 307 9.39 28.21 -26.81
C ASP A 307 8.89 28.23 -28.28
N VAL A 308 9.02 27.13 -29.01
CA VAL A 308 8.46 26.94 -30.35
C VAL A 308 7.15 26.17 -30.24
N PRO A 309 6.00 26.71 -30.70
CA PRO A 309 4.76 25.95 -30.75
C PRO A 309 4.72 25.02 -31.98
N ALA A 310 4.19 23.82 -31.80
CA ALA A 310 3.95 22.84 -32.87
C ALA A 310 2.49 22.39 -32.87
N ALA A 311 1.84 22.41 -34.03
CA ALA A 311 0.52 21.81 -34.20
C ALA A 311 0.64 20.29 -34.31
N ALA A 312 -0.22 19.56 -33.61
CA ALA A 312 -0.26 18.10 -33.60
C ALA A 312 -1.70 17.60 -33.40
N THR A 313 -1.87 16.29 -33.48
CA THR A 313 -3.11 15.60 -33.10
C THR A 313 -2.77 14.58 -32.04
N ILE A 314 -3.49 14.56 -30.93
CA ILE A 314 -3.31 13.58 -29.86
C ILE A 314 -4.55 12.69 -29.69
N THR A 315 -4.34 11.43 -29.33
CA THR A 315 -5.40 10.47 -28.97
C THR A 315 -5.46 10.21 -27.47
N PHE A 316 -4.44 10.64 -26.73
CA PHE A 316 -4.33 10.51 -25.28
C PHE A 316 -3.96 11.83 -24.62
N SER A 317 -4.48 12.06 -23.42
CA SER A 317 -4.05 13.12 -22.52
C SER A 317 -3.51 12.56 -21.21
N ALA A 318 -3.06 13.43 -20.30
CA ALA A 318 -2.75 13.04 -18.93
C ALA A 318 -3.95 12.39 -18.19
N GLY A 319 -5.19 12.64 -18.63
CA GLY A 319 -6.41 11.99 -18.13
C GLY A 319 -6.74 10.65 -18.80
N GLY A 320 -5.87 10.14 -19.67
CA GLY A 320 -6.05 8.88 -20.41
C GLY A 320 -6.57 9.09 -21.84
N ASP A 321 -7.17 8.03 -22.39
CA ASP A 321 -7.71 8.00 -23.75
C ASP A 321 -8.79 9.07 -23.96
N LEU A 322 -8.65 9.81 -25.06
CA LEU A 322 -9.57 10.86 -25.49
C LEU A 322 -10.72 10.32 -26.35
N GLY A 323 -10.74 9.03 -26.73
CA GLY A 323 -11.80 8.42 -27.53
C GLY A 323 -11.77 8.84 -29.01
N GLY A 324 -10.74 9.56 -29.43
CA GLY A 324 -10.57 10.05 -30.79
C GLY A 324 -9.39 11.01 -30.92
N GLU A 325 -9.15 11.44 -32.15
CA GLU A 325 -8.12 12.42 -32.49
C GLU A 325 -8.52 13.85 -32.08
N VAL A 326 -7.69 14.49 -31.27
CA VAL A 326 -7.87 15.88 -30.81
C VAL A 326 -6.75 16.76 -31.37
N PRO A 327 -7.06 17.82 -32.16
CA PRO A 327 -6.07 18.78 -32.60
C PRO A 327 -5.58 19.63 -31.41
N VAL A 328 -4.26 19.74 -31.27
CA VAL A 328 -3.59 20.49 -30.20
C VAL A 328 -2.44 21.33 -30.74
N THR A 329 -2.06 22.34 -29.97
CA THR A 329 -0.79 23.05 -30.12
C THR A 329 0.06 22.78 -28.88
N CYS A 330 1.19 22.12 -29.08
CA CYS A 330 2.12 21.78 -28.01
C CYS A 330 3.30 22.75 -28.01
N SER A 331 3.77 23.12 -26.83
CA SER A 331 4.98 23.91 -26.64
C SER A 331 5.56 23.60 -25.26
N TRP A 332 6.84 23.86 -25.06
CA TRP A 332 7.43 23.77 -23.73
C TRP A 332 8.40 24.90 -23.46
N THR A 333 8.56 25.28 -22.19
CA THR A 333 9.51 26.31 -21.77
C THR A 333 10.55 25.73 -20.82
N LEU A 334 11.75 26.31 -20.80
CA LEU A 334 12.85 25.91 -19.91
C LEU A 334 13.32 27.10 -19.09
N GLU A 335 13.30 26.95 -17.77
CA GLU A 335 13.78 27.96 -16.83
C GLU A 335 14.68 27.33 -15.77
N ARG A 336 15.58 28.11 -15.16
CA ARG A 336 16.35 27.68 -13.99
C ARG A 336 15.55 28.02 -12.73
N GLU A 337 15.36 27.03 -11.87
CA GLU A 337 14.78 27.19 -10.54
C GLU A 337 15.92 27.13 -9.51
N GLY A 338 16.50 28.29 -9.22
CA GLY A 338 17.76 28.40 -8.49
C GLY A 338 18.94 27.75 -9.23
N ASP A 339 19.89 27.21 -8.48
CA ASP A 339 21.08 26.56 -9.01
C ASP A 339 20.98 25.03 -9.10
N LEU A 340 19.82 24.45 -8.78
CA LEU A 340 19.68 23.00 -8.61
C LEU A 340 18.74 22.32 -9.61
N PHE A 341 17.71 23.03 -10.08
CA PHE A 341 16.66 22.40 -10.91
C PHE A 341 16.39 23.14 -12.20
N TRP A 342 16.27 22.40 -13.29
CA TRP A 342 15.61 22.89 -14.48
C TRP A 342 14.10 22.75 -14.30
N ARG A 343 13.36 23.82 -14.55
CA ARG A 343 11.90 23.82 -14.58
C ARG A 343 11.44 23.78 -16.04
N VAL A 344 10.84 22.66 -16.42
CA VAL A 344 10.29 22.43 -17.76
C VAL A 344 8.78 22.52 -17.68
N ALA A 345 8.16 23.46 -18.39
CA ALA A 345 6.70 23.54 -18.45
C ALA A 345 6.20 23.10 -19.82
N LEU A 346 5.65 21.88 -19.89
CA LEU A 346 4.99 21.32 -21.08
C LEU A 346 3.57 21.88 -21.16
N ARG A 347 3.20 22.44 -22.29
CA ARG A 347 1.89 23.04 -22.52
C ARG A 347 1.21 22.31 -23.67
N VAL A 348 -0.08 22.06 -23.49
CA VAL A 348 -0.97 21.49 -24.50
C VAL A 348 -2.20 22.40 -24.56
N ASP A 349 -2.24 23.25 -25.58
CA ASP A 349 -3.41 24.05 -25.92
C ASP A 349 -4.31 23.24 -26.86
N TRP A 350 -5.60 23.13 -26.58
CA TRP A 350 -6.54 22.32 -27.37
C TRP A 350 -7.78 23.11 -27.75
N SER A 351 -8.44 22.67 -28.84
CA SER A 351 -9.71 23.26 -29.30
C SER A 351 -10.60 22.20 -29.94
N ILE A 352 -11.80 22.01 -29.38
CA ILE A 352 -12.80 21.03 -29.84
C ILE A 352 -14.17 21.72 -29.89
N ALA A 353 -14.82 21.69 -31.07
CA ALA A 353 -16.19 22.19 -31.25
C ALA A 353 -16.45 23.63 -30.73
N GLY A 354 -15.43 24.49 -30.77
CA GLY A 354 -15.52 25.88 -30.30
C GLY A 354 -15.23 26.08 -28.80
N ALA A 355 -15.05 25.01 -28.03
CA ALA A 355 -14.43 25.05 -26.71
C ALA A 355 -12.91 24.91 -26.84
N GLY A 356 -12.15 25.54 -25.95
CA GLY A 356 -10.71 25.39 -25.89
C GLY A 356 -10.19 25.56 -24.48
N GLY A 357 -9.01 25.01 -24.22
CA GLY A 357 -8.39 25.01 -22.91
C GLY A 357 -6.89 24.82 -23.00
N ARG A 358 -6.25 24.84 -21.83
CA ARG A 358 -4.82 24.63 -21.67
C ARG A 358 -4.58 23.65 -20.54
N TYR A 359 -3.83 22.62 -20.86
CA TYR A 359 -3.18 21.75 -19.89
C TYR A 359 -1.71 22.14 -19.78
N THR A 360 -1.16 22.12 -18.57
CA THR A 360 0.24 22.37 -18.31
C THR A 360 0.79 21.34 -17.33
N GLU A 361 1.88 20.70 -17.73
CA GLU A 361 2.65 19.81 -16.88
C GLU A 361 4.02 20.41 -16.63
N THR A 362 4.36 20.60 -15.35
CA THR A 362 5.66 21.13 -14.93
C THR A 362 6.52 20.00 -14.42
N LEU A 363 7.65 19.77 -15.07
CA LEU A 363 8.69 18.85 -14.64
C LEU A 363 9.80 19.65 -13.96
N TRP A 364 10.28 19.17 -12.83
CA TRP A 364 11.54 19.64 -12.26
C TRP A 364 12.59 18.57 -12.49
N LEU A 365 13.70 18.96 -13.10
CA LEU A 365 14.80 18.06 -13.43
C LEU A 365 16.03 18.42 -12.61
N ASP A 366 16.73 17.44 -12.07
CA ASP A 366 18.04 17.67 -11.46
C ASP A 366 19.14 17.90 -12.52
N ALA A 367 20.38 18.11 -12.06
CA ALA A 367 21.53 18.33 -12.94
C ALA A 367 21.85 17.13 -13.86
N ALA A 368 21.39 15.92 -13.53
CA ALA A 368 21.54 14.72 -14.36
C ALA A 368 20.37 14.52 -15.33
N GLY A 369 19.30 15.32 -15.21
CA GLY A 369 18.09 15.19 -16.00
C GLY A 369 17.04 14.24 -15.46
N ALA A 370 17.23 13.74 -14.23
CA ALA A 370 16.20 12.94 -13.59
C ALA A 370 15.02 13.84 -13.19
N VAL A 371 13.81 13.40 -13.50
CA VAL A 371 12.58 14.07 -13.06
C VAL A 371 12.43 13.89 -11.55
N VAL A 372 12.62 14.95 -10.78
CA VAL A 372 12.51 14.94 -9.31
C VAL A 372 11.08 15.27 -8.83
N HIS A 373 10.27 15.89 -9.69
CA HIS A 373 8.86 16.13 -9.42
C HIS A 373 8.08 16.45 -10.70
N VAL A 374 6.78 16.15 -10.67
CA VAL A 374 5.81 16.49 -11.72
C VAL A 374 4.61 17.16 -11.09
N ARG A 375 4.20 18.31 -11.63
CA ARG A 375 2.95 18.99 -11.25
C ARG A 375 2.08 19.17 -12.48
N GLN A 376 0.81 18.81 -12.36
CA GLN A 376 -0.19 19.00 -13.40
C GLN A 376 -1.09 20.17 -13.04
N ALA A 377 -1.48 20.97 -14.04
CA ALA A 377 -2.37 22.12 -13.87
C ALA A 377 -3.19 22.37 -15.13
N GLY A 378 -4.32 23.05 -14.97
CA GLY A 378 -5.23 23.37 -16.07
C GLY A 378 -6.14 22.21 -16.45
N GLU A 379 -6.80 22.34 -17.60
CA GLU A 379 -7.80 21.41 -18.10
C GLU A 379 -7.25 20.67 -19.32
N GLY A 380 -7.20 19.34 -19.24
CA GLY A 380 -6.95 18.48 -20.39
C GLY A 380 -8.07 18.60 -21.43
N PRO A 381 -7.81 18.23 -22.69
CA PRO A 381 -8.88 18.13 -23.66
C PRO A 381 -9.96 17.17 -23.14
N PRO A 382 -11.26 17.54 -23.24
CA PRO A 382 -12.32 16.61 -22.91
C PRO A 382 -12.24 15.42 -23.84
N MET A 383 -12.73 14.28 -23.36
CA MET A 383 -12.89 13.11 -24.21
C MET A 383 -13.79 13.48 -25.39
N VAL A 384 -13.33 13.15 -26.60
CA VAL A 384 -14.18 13.08 -27.77
C VAL A 384 -15.18 11.95 -27.52
N PRO A 385 -16.49 12.24 -27.53
CA PRO A 385 -17.49 11.18 -27.41
C PRO A 385 -17.19 10.14 -28.48
N ALA A 386 -16.93 8.90 -28.07
CA ALA A 386 -16.79 7.81 -29.02
C ALA A 386 -18.02 7.86 -29.93
N THR A 387 -17.80 7.94 -31.25
CA THR A 387 -18.91 7.69 -32.16
C THR A 387 -19.37 6.28 -31.84
N PRO A 388 -20.61 6.07 -31.36
CA PRO A 388 -21.04 4.75 -30.95
C PRO A 388 -20.84 3.81 -32.13
N ALA A 389 -19.85 2.92 -32.01
CA ALA A 389 -19.72 1.85 -32.96
C ALA A 389 -21.06 1.11 -32.90
N PRO A 390 -21.72 0.85 -34.04
CA PRO A 390 -22.99 0.15 -34.02
C PRO A 390 -22.75 -1.19 -33.31
N THR A 391 -23.29 -1.32 -32.10
CA THR A 391 -23.21 -2.52 -31.29
C THR A 391 -23.95 -3.61 -32.04
N ALA A 392 -23.23 -4.38 -32.85
CA ALA A 392 -23.72 -5.65 -33.30
C ALA A 392 -23.81 -6.51 -32.04
N LEU A 393 -25.03 -6.74 -31.56
CA LEU A 393 -25.29 -7.85 -30.65
C LEU A 393 -24.53 -9.07 -31.19
N PRO A 394 -23.65 -9.70 -30.40
CA PRO A 394 -22.98 -10.91 -30.84
C PRO A 394 -24.06 -11.98 -31.03
N THR A 395 -24.62 -12.05 -32.23
CA THR A 395 -25.51 -13.12 -32.70
C THR A 395 -24.69 -14.32 -33.19
N GLY A 396 -23.42 -14.39 -32.75
CA GLY A 396 -22.57 -15.55 -32.97
C GLY A 396 -23.18 -16.80 -32.34
N PRO A 397 -22.79 -17.99 -32.81
CA PRO A 397 -23.16 -19.26 -32.18
C PRO A 397 -22.77 -19.23 -30.69
N ALA A 398 -23.51 -19.99 -29.87
CA ALA A 398 -23.20 -20.18 -28.46
C ALA A 398 -21.70 -20.46 -28.29
N ARG A 399 -21.00 -19.54 -27.62
CA ARG A 399 -19.58 -19.70 -27.30
C ARG A 399 -19.49 -20.50 -25.99
N SER A 400 -18.54 -21.41 -25.92
CA SER A 400 -18.15 -22.04 -24.67
C SER A 400 -16.69 -21.77 -24.40
N VAL A 401 -16.34 -21.46 -23.16
CA VAL A 401 -14.96 -21.21 -22.72
C VAL A 401 -14.70 -22.06 -21.48
N LEU A 402 -13.59 -22.82 -21.49
CA LEU A 402 -13.29 -23.82 -20.46
C LEU A 402 -14.44 -24.82 -20.21
N GLY A 403 -15.21 -25.15 -21.26
CA GLY A 403 -16.37 -26.04 -21.15
C GLY A 403 -17.62 -25.41 -20.52
N LEU A 404 -17.59 -24.14 -20.11
CA LEU A 404 -18.73 -23.37 -19.64
C LEU A 404 -19.41 -22.65 -20.81
N ASP A 405 -20.74 -22.67 -20.84
CA ASP A 405 -21.49 -21.83 -21.77
C ASP A 405 -21.29 -20.35 -21.39
N VAL A 406 -20.86 -19.54 -22.35
CA VAL A 406 -20.67 -18.11 -22.15
C VAL A 406 -22.03 -17.43 -22.23
N ILE A 407 -22.47 -16.87 -21.11
CA ILE A 407 -23.75 -16.17 -20.98
C ILE A 407 -23.56 -14.66 -20.94
N THR A 408 -24.63 -13.89 -21.16
CA THR A 408 -24.60 -12.43 -21.04
C THR A 408 -24.68 -11.98 -19.58
N VAL A 409 -24.33 -10.72 -19.33
CA VAL A 409 -24.49 -10.09 -18.00
C VAL A 409 -25.93 -10.17 -17.49
N GLU A 410 -26.94 -9.99 -18.34
CA GLU A 410 -28.35 -10.16 -17.95
C GLU A 410 -28.69 -11.56 -17.51
N ALA A 411 -28.17 -12.58 -18.22
CA ALA A 411 -28.42 -13.96 -17.88
C ALA A 411 -27.77 -14.32 -16.53
N ALA A 412 -26.57 -13.79 -16.25
CA ALA A 412 -25.92 -13.95 -14.96
C ALA A 412 -26.69 -13.25 -13.83
N ILE A 413 -27.21 -12.04 -14.06
CA ILE A 413 -28.11 -11.34 -13.12
C ILE A 413 -29.39 -12.14 -12.87
N ALA A 414 -30.04 -12.64 -13.92
CA ALA A 414 -31.23 -13.46 -13.78
C ALA A 414 -30.96 -14.74 -12.98
N ARG A 415 -29.76 -15.33 -13.13
CA ARG A 415 -29.33 -16.49 -12.35
C ARG A 415 -29.15 -16.15 -10.88
N ARG A 416 -28.51 -15.02 -10.56
CA ARG A 416 -28.41 -14.49 -9.18
C ARG A 416 -29.78 -14.28 -8.55
N ASP A 417 -30.68 -13.62 -9.29
CA ASP A 417 -32.00 -13.23 -8.79
C ASP A 417 -32.96 -14.44 -8.63
N ALA A 418 -32.71 -15.54 -9.34
CA ALA A 418 -33.40 -16.82 -9.14
C ALA A 418 -32.96 -17.58 -7.88
N GLY A 419 -31.84 -17.16 -7.27
CA GLY A 419 -31.22 -17.76 -6.09
C GLY A 419 -29.71 -17.94 -6.32
N PRO A 420 -28.85 -17.47 -5.39
CA PRO A 420 -27.40 -17.60 -5.57
C PRO A 420 -27.03 -19.08 -5.66
N SER A 421 -26.13 -19.39 -6.59
CA SER A 421 -25.70 -20.75 -6.91
C SER A 421 -24.18 -20.80 -6.87
N PRO A 422 -23.57 -21.79 -6.20
CA PRO A 422 -22.12 -22.01 -6.21
C PRO A 422 -21.62 -22.62 -7.52
N GLU A 423 -22.44 -22.57 -8.58
CA GLU A 423 -22.05 -23.08 -9.89
C GLU A 423 -21.31 -21.95 -10.61
N GLU A 424 -20.14 -22.30 -11.12
CA GLU A 424 -19.32 -21.37 -11.87
C GLU A 424 -19.94 -21.09 -13.24
N ILE A 425 -19.93 -19.83 -13.65
CA ILE A 425 -20.48 -19.35 -14.91
C ILE A 425 -19.45 -18.48 -15.62
N ALA A 426 -19.45 -18.56 -16.96
CA ALA A 426 -18.65 -17.67 -17.80
C ALA A 426 -19.55 -16.54 -18.32
N VAL A 427 -19.21 -15.30 -17.98
CA VAL A 427 -20.02 -14.12 -18.30
C VAL A 427 -19.25 -13.22 -19.26
N LEU A 428 -19.75 -13.08 -20.49
CA LEU A 428 -19.24 -12.10 -21.45
C LEU A 428 -19.82 -10.72 -21.13
N GLY A 429 -18.95 -9.73 -21.02
CA GLY A 429 -19.34 -8.34 -20.84
C GLY A 429 -18.16 -7.40 -20.92
N TRP A 430 -18.38 -6.16 -20.49
CA TRP A 430 -17.39 -5.10 -20.49
C TRP A 430 -17.02 -4.74 -19.05
N VAL A 431 -15.75 -4.92 -18.67
CA VAL A 431 -15.27 -4.50 -17.34
C VAL A 431 -14.76 -3.08 -17.40
N ALA A 432 -15.25 -2.23 -16.49
CA ALA A 432 -14.70 -0.89 -16.23
C ALA A 432 -14.65 -0.62 -14.73
N THR A 433 -13.73 0.24 -14.31
CA THR A 433 -13.66 0.74 -12.94
C THR A 433 -13.85 2.25 -12.92
N ALA A 434 -14.79 2.75 -12.11
CA ALA A 434 -15.00 4.19 -11.96
C ALA A 434 -13.75 4.84 -11.31
N PRO A 435 -13.18 5.91 -11.89
CA PRO A 435 -11.94 6.51 -11.41
C PRO A 435 -12.17 7.43 -10.20
N VAL A 436 -12.82 6.92 -9.15
CA VAL A 436 -13.11 7.68 -7.92
C VAL A 436 -12.11 7.32 -6.83
N THR A 437 -11.43 8.33 -6.29
CA THR A 437 -10.65 8.17 -5.06
C THR A 437 -11.59 8.28 -3.86
N LEU A 438 -12.24 7.17 -3.48
CA LEU A 438 -13.01 7.14 -2.25
C LEU A 438 -12.07 6.94 -1.05
N ARG A 439 -12.20 7.79 -0.02
CA ARG A 439 -11.60 7.54 1.29
C ARG A 439 -12.44 6.51 2.02
N CYS A 440 -12.27 5.24 1.70
CA CYS A 440 -12.87 4.17 2.50
C CYS A 440 -12.16 4.16 3.87
N ALA A 441 -12.92 4.18 4.96
CA ALA A 441 -12.34 3.97 6.29
C ALA A 441 -11.63 2.62 6.28
N TYR A 442 -10.33 2.60 6.58
CA TYR A 442 -9.58 1.38 6.84
C TYR A 442 -10.10 0.80 8.16
N THR A 443 -11.27 0.19 8.16
CA THR A 443 -11.60 -0.83 9.16
C THR A 443 -10.83 -2.08 8.79
N ASP A 444 -10.36 -2.84 9.77
CA ASP A 444 -9.43 -3.96 9.58
C ASP A 444 -9.84 -4.86 8.40
N ARG A 445 -8.98 -4.87 7.37
CA ARG A 445 -9.11 -5.72 6.19
C ARG A 445 -9.02 -7.18 6.62
N THR A 446 -10.15 -7.81 6.91
CA THR A 446 -10.21 -9.26 6.92
C THR A 446 -10.50 -9.71 5.49
N LEU A 447 -9.63 -10.55 4.92
CA LEU A 447 -9.75 -11.05 3.53
C LEU A 447 -10.97 -11.97 3.31
N PHE A 448 -11.80 -12.14 4.32
CA PHE A 448 -13.06 -12.90 4.30
C PHE A 448 -14.26 -12.04 3.99
N ASP A 449 -14.06 -10.72 3.90
CA ASP A 449 -15.15 -9.81 3.72
C ASP A 449 -15.59 -9.81 2.24
N LEU A 450 -16.60 -10.65 1.96
CA LEU A 450 -17.32 -10.63 0.68
C LEU A 450 -18.12 -9.34 0.49
N ARG A 451 -18.26 -8.46 1.50
CA ARG A 451 -18.87 -7.16 1.27
C ARG A 451 -18.08 -6.46 0.17
N PRO A 452 -18.74 -5.99 -0.91
CA PRO A 452 -18.07 -5.18 -1.90
C PRO A 452 -17.50 -3.96 -1.17
N TRP A 453 -16.17 -3.88 -1.07
CA TRP A 453 -15.55 -2.73 -0.44
C TRP A 453 -15.81 -1.50 -1.31
N CYS A 454 -15.66 -0.32 -0.73
CA CYS A 454 -15.99 0.90 -1.45
C CYS A 454 -15.14 1.11 -2.73
N GLN A 455 -14.04 0.38 -2.91
CA GLN A 455 -13.31 0.29 -4.19
C GLN A 455 -13.84 -0.80 -5.14
N GLU A 456 -14.22 -1.99 -4.65
CA GLU A 456 -14.80 -3.04 -5.50
C GLU A 456 -16.20 -2.70 -5.99
N SER A 457 -16.94 -1.88 -5.24
CA SER A 457 -18.22 -1.32 -5.70
C SER A 457 -18.06 -0.35 -6.87
N LEU A 458 -16.83 0.00 -7.27
CA LEU A 458 -16.56 0.85 -8.42
C LEU A 458 -16.21 0.06 -9.67
N THR A 459 -15.96 -1.25 -9.55
CA THR A 459 -15.70 -2.12 -10.70
C THR A 459 -16.98 -2.81 -11.12
N HIS A 460 -17.33 -2.67 -12.39
CA HIS A 460 -18.54 -3.22 -12.96
C HIS A 460 -18.21 -4.10 -14.17
N LEU A 461 -18.89 -5.24 -14.27
CA LEU A 461 -19.03 -6.03 -15.49
C LEU A 461 -20.39 -5.69 -16.11
N MET A 462 -20.38 -5.04 -17.28
CA MET A 462 -21.54 -4.40 -17.89
C MET A 462 -21.94 -5.11 -19.19
N ARG A 463 -23.23 -5.07 -19.56
CA ARG A 463 -23.66 -5.53 -20.90
C ARG A 463 -23.02 -4.67 -22.00
N ASP A 464 -23.15 -3.36 -21.85
CA ASP A 464 -22.75 -2.39 -22.87
C ASP A 464 -21.38 -1.76 -22.50
N PRO A 465 -20.55 -1.39 -23.49
CA PRO A 465 -19.28 -0.69 -23.23
C PRO A 465 -19.55 0.73 -22.73
N GLU A 466 -19.74 0.88 -21.42
CA GLU A 466 -19.94 2.17 -20.78
C GLU A 466 -18.66 2.64 -20.10
N ARG A 467 -18.31 3.91 -20.30
CA ARG A 467 -17.19 4.51 -19.57
C ARG A 467 -17.70 5.10 -18.26
N LEU A 468 -17.24 4.52 -17.17
CA LEU A 468 -17.52 5.03 -15.83
C LEU A 468 -16.65 6.24 -15.51
N THR A 469 -17.25 7.25 -14.90
CA THR A 469 -16.58 8.51 -14.50
C THR A 469 -16.79 8.75 -13.01
N ALA A 470 -16.23 9.84 -12.48
CA ALA A 470 -16.49 10.21 -11.10
C ALA A 470 -17.96 10.58 -10.84
N ASP A 471 -18.66 11.06 -11.86
CA ASP A 471 -20.09 11.42 -11.79
C ASP A 471 -21.01 10.26 -12.20
N VAL A 472 -20.49 9.30 -12.99
CA VAL A 472 -21.22 8.13 -13.48
C VAL A 472 -20.53 6.87 -12.94
N ILE A 473 -20.79 6.58 -11.67
CA ILE A 473 -20.22 5.42 -10.98
C ILE A 473 -21.02 4.16 -11.27
N GLN A 474 -22.33 4.30 -11.46
CA GLN A 474 -23.24 3.20 -11.77
C GLN A 474 -23.51 3.14 -13.28
N PRO A 475 -23.33 1.98 -13.93
CA PRO A 475 -23.70 1.79 -15.32
C PRO A 475 -25.21 2.03 -15.55
N ALA A 476 -25.57 2.59 -16.70
CA ALA A 476 -26.96 2.79 -17.11
C ALA A 476 -27.68 1.46 -17.44
N GLY A 477 -26.93 0.45 -17.86
CA GLY A 477 -27.43 -0.87 -18.23
C GLY A 477 -27.25 -1.94 -17.15
N PRO A 478 -27.68 -3.19 -17.45
CA PRO A 478 -27.43 -4.33 -16.58
C PRO A 478 -25.94 -4.49 -16.29
N SER A 479 -25.60 -4.60 -15.01
CA SER A 479 -24.22 -4.80 -14.56
C SER A 479 -24.13 -5.68 -13.31
N LEU A 480 -22.97 -6.30 -13.14
CA LEU A 480 -22.54 -6.98 -11.92
C LEU A 480 -21.35 -6.23 -11.33
N ASN A 481 -21.16 -6.32 -10.02
CA ASN A 481 -19.95 -5.85 -9.34
C ASN A 481 -19.10 -7.08 -8.99
N PRO A 482 -18.23 -7.55 -9.90
CA PRO A 482 -17.41 -8.71 -9.64
C PRO A 482 -16.35 -8.41 -8.56
N LEU A 483 -16.17 -9.32 -7.61
CA LEU A 483 -15.05 -9.28 -6.69
C LEU A 483 -13.79 -9.80 -7.40
N LEU A 484 -13.00 -8.90 -7.98
CA LEU A 484 -11.81 -9.22 -8.79
C LEU A 484 -10.53 -9.48 -7.98
N ARG A 485 -10.56 -9.39 -6.64
CA ARG A 485 -9.38 -9.46 -5.76
C ARG A 485 -8.52 -10.72 -5.97
N GLU A 486 -9.15 -11.79 -6.44
CA GLU A 486 -8.59 -13.14 -6.48
C GLU A 486 -8.37 -13.63 -7.92
N ALA A 487 -8.81 -12.86 -8.91
CA ALA A 487 -8.68 -13.23 -10.31
C ALA A 487 -7.25 -12.98 -10.83
N SER A 488 -6.69 -13.97 -11.54
CA SER A 488 -5.60 -13.68 -12.48
C SER A 488 -6.16 -12.73 -13.55
N LEU A 489 -5.64 -11.50 -13.59
CA LEU A 489 -5.97 -10.53 -14.62
C LEU A 489 -4.97 -10.69 -15.77
N ASP A 490 -5.30 -11.54 -16.73
CA ASP A 490 -4.47 -11.69 -17.94
C ASP A 490 -4.59 -10.47 -18.88
N VAL A 491 -5.60 -9.62 -18.65
CA VAL A 491 -5.94 -8.42 -19.43
C VAL A 491 -5.28 -7.12 -18.95
N GLY A 492 -4.41 -7.17 -17.93
CA GLY A 492 -3.92 -5.96 -17.26
C GLY A 492 -5.02 -5.24 -16.47
N HIS A 493 -4.66 -4.28 -15.62
CA HIS A 493 -5.66 -3.55 -14.84
C HIS A 493 -6.51 -2.65 -15.77
N PRO A 494 -7.86 -2.77 -15.76
CA PRO A 494 -8.75 -1.97 -16.59
C PRO A 494 -8.83 -0.53 -16.04
N THR A 495 -7.83 0.29 -16.33
CA THR A 495 -7.78 1.72 -15.96
C THR A 495 -8.22 2.64 -17.10
N VAL A 496 -8.45 2.10 -18.31
CA VAL A 496 -8.62 2.87 -19.56
C VAL A 496 -9.92 2.52 -20.26
N GLY A 497 -11.06 2.87 -19.66
CA GLY A 497 -12.37 2.60 -20.25
C GLY A 497 -12.80 1.13 -20.19
N PRO A 498 -13.97 0.80 -20.77
CA PRO A 498 -14.52 -0.55 -20.74
C PRO A 498 -13.70 -1.51 -21.61
N VAL A 499 -13.32 -2.66 -21.05
CA VAL A 499 -12.61 -3.74 -21.75
C VAL A 499 -13.53 -4.95 -21.90
N GLU A 500 -13.68 -5.46 -23.12
CA GLU A 500 -14.48 -6.67 -23.37
C GLU A 500 -13.76 -7.91 -22.84
N VAL A 501 -14.40 -8.62 -21.92
CA VAL A 501 -13.83 -9.76 -21.22
C VAL A 501 -14.84 -10.87 -21.02
N ILE A 502 -14.33 -12.07 -20.77
CA ILE A 502 -15.10 -13.18 -20.21
C ILE A 502 -14.65 -13.36 -18.77
N VAL A 503 -15.55 -13.07 -17.83
CA VAL A 503 -15.31 -13.28 -16.41
C VAL A 503 -15.87 -14.63 -16.00
N ILE A 504 -15.03 -15.45 -15.39
CA ILE A 504 -15.42 -16.76 -14.88
C ILE A 504 -15.45 -16.68 -13.35
N GLY A 505 -16.56 -17.09 -12.75
CA GLY A 505 -16.79 -16.98 -11.32
C GLY A 505 -18.14 -17.54 -10.88
N HIS A 506 -18.48 -17.39 -9.60
CA HIS A 506 -19.69 -17.95 -9.00
C HIS A 506 -20.41 -16.98 -8.07
N PHE A 507 -21.66 -17.29 -7.76
CA PHE A 507 -22.41 -16.73 -6.62
C PHE A 507 -22.37 -17.72 -5.45
N ASP A 508 -22.99 -17.40 -4.31
CA ASP A 508 -23.09 -18.31 -3.16
C ASP A 508 -21.74 -18.80 -2.61
N ASP A 509 -20.75 -17.90 -2.54
CA ASP A 509 -19.43 -18.27 -2.05
C ASP A 509 -19.47 -18.71 -0.57
N PRO A 510 -18.81 -19.82 -0.19
CA PRO A 510 -18.82 -20.33 1.18
C PRO A 510 -18.36 -19.33 2.25
N ARG A 511 -17.55 -18.32 1.89
CA ARG A 511 -17.13 -17.24 2.80
C ARG A 511 -18.28 -16.36 3.26
N SER A 512 -19.44 -16.41 2.60
CA SER A 512 -20.63 -15.69 3.03
C SER A 512 -21.08 -16.06 4.45
N GLY A 513 -20.81 -17.29 4.90
CA GLY A 513 -21.07 -17.71 6.29
C GLY A 513 -20.18 -17.02 7.34
N ALA A 514 -19.11 -16.35 6.92
CA ALA A 514 -18.26 -15.51 7.77
C ALA A 514 -18.67 -14.03 7.78
N CYS A 515 -19.68 -13.65 6.99
CA CYS A 515 -20.21 -12.29 7.01
C CYS A 515 -20.92 -11.99 8.34
N PRO A 516 -20.99 -10.72 8.76
CA PRO A 516 -21.73 -10.32 9.96
C PRO A 516 -23.16 -10.85 9.97
N ALA A 517 -23.67 -11.14 11.16
CA ALA A 517 -25.04 -11.62 11.32
C ALA A 517 -26.04 -10.64 10.70
N GLY A 518 -26.85 -11.12 9.75
CA GLY A 518 -27.81 -10.32 9.00
C GLY A 518 -27.37 -9.92 7.59
N GLU A 519 -26.08 -10.06 7.26
CA GLU A 519 -25.51 -9.68 5.95
C GLU A 519 -25.19 -10.90 5.06
N GLU A 520 -25.25 -12.12 5.59
CA GLU A 520 -24.96 -13.37 4.85
C GLU A 520 -25.73 -13.46 3.52
N ALA A 521 -27.01 -13.11 3.51
CA ALA A 521 -27.83 -13.16 2.29
C ALA A 521 -27.31 -12.22 1.19
N GLU A 522 -26.79 -11.04 1.55
CA GLU A 522 -26.21 -10.09 0.59
C GLU A 522 -24.84 -10.58 0.11
N CYS A 523 -24.01 -11.11 1.01
CA CYS A 523 -22.73 -11.71 0.66
C CYS A 523 -22.87 -12.89 -0.32
N ARG A 524 -23.94 -13.70 -0.20
CA ARG A 524 -24.22 -14.79 -1.15
C ARG A 524 -24.53 -14.30 -2.57
N LEU A 525 -24.94 -13.04 -2.74
CA LEU A 525 -25.25 -12.45 -4.05
C LEU A 525 -24.04 -11.84 -4.74
N VAL A 526 -22.88 -11.79 -4.07
CA VAL A 526 -21.64 -11.25 -4.63
C VAL A 526 -21.10 -12.23 -5.66
N PHE A 527 -20.80 -11.71 -6.86
CA PHE A 527 -20.16 -12.50 -7.91
C PHE A 527 -18.66 -12.53 -7.65
N VAL A 528 -18.14 -13.66 -7.18
CA VAL A 528 -16.71 -13.85 -6.93
C VAL A 528 -16.05 -14.22 -8.25
N ALA A 529 -15.19 -13.35 -8.77
CA ALA A 529 -14.48 -13.61 -10.00
C ALA A 529 -13.21 -14.41 -9.71
N GLU A 530 -13.11 -15.58 -10.34
CA GLU A 530 -11.98 -16.50 -10.23
C GLU A 530 -10.97 -16.28 -11.37
N ARG A 531 -11.46 -15.80 -12.53
CA ARG A 531 -10.66 -15.54 -13.74
C ARG A 531 -11.25 -14.42 -14.59
N VAL A 532 -10.38 -13.70 -15.31
CA VAL A 532 -10.77 -12.74 -16.34
C VAL A 532 -9.95 -12.98 -17.60
N LEU A 533 -10.62 -13.32 -18.69
CA LEU A 533 -10.02 -13.60 -20.00
C LEU A 533 -10.36 -12.47 -20.98
N ALA A 534 -9.43 -12.11 -21.87
CA ALA A 534 -9.76 -11.19 -22.96
C ALA A 534 -10.73 -11.87 -23.94
N ALA A 535 -11.77 -11.16 -24.39
CA ALA A 535 -12.81 -11.76 -25.23
C ALA A 535 -12.29 -12.25 -26.60
N ASP A 536 -11.18 -11.68 -27.09
CA ASP A 536 -10.51 -12.05 -28.34
C ASP A 536 -9.58 -13.26 -28.18
N THR A 537 -8.78 -13.32 -27.10
CA THR A 537 -7.89 -14.47 -26.79
C THR A 537 -8.66 -15.75 -26.52
N ALA A 538 -9.85 -15.65 -25.92
CA ALA A 538 -10.71 -16.80 -25.64
C ALA A 538 -11.21 -17.52 -26.91
N ALA A 539 -11.09 -16.94 -28.10
CA ALA A 539 -11.51 -17.59 -29.35
C ALA A 539 -10.46 -18.58 -29.90
N GLU A 540 -9.17 -18.37 -29.66
CA GLU A 540 -8.10 -19.22 -30.19
C GLU A 540 -7.63 -20.27 -29.18
N ASP A 541 -7.61 -19.98 -27.88
CA ASP A 541 -7.18 -20.94 -26.85
C ASP A 541 -8.32 -21.85 -26.31
N ALA A 542 -9.59 -21.46 -26.46
CA ALA A 542 -10.72 -22.25 -25.93
C ALA A 542 -11.09 -23.49 -26.78
N LEU A 543 -10.48 -23.70 -27.94
CA LEU A 543 -10.89 -24.74 -28.90
C LEU A 543 -10.41 -26.17 -28.58
N THR A 544 -9.71 -26.41 -27.47
CA THR A 544 -9.14 -27.76 -27.20
C THR A 544 -9.42 -28.34 -25.82
N LEU A 545 -10.20 -27.70 -24.95
CA LEU A 545 -10.46 -28.23 -23.61
C LEU A 545 -11.79 -29.03 -23.58
N PRO A 546 -11.79 -30.31 -23.16
CA PRO A 546 -13.00 -31.10 -23.03
C PRO A 546 -13.90 -30.55 -21.92
N ARG A 547 -15.23 -30.57 -22.14
CA ARG A 547 -16.23 -30.34 -21.07
C ARG A 547 -16.02 -31.40 -19.98
N PRO A 548 -15.90 -31.02 -18.69
CA PRO A 548 -17.08 -31.06 -17.81
C PRO A 548 -17.02 -30.13 -16.57
N TRP A 549 -17.92 -29.14 -16.44
CA TRP A 549 -18.09 -28.36 -15.20
C TRP A 549 -19.54 -28.44 -14.66
N THR A 550 -20.17 -29.61 -14.78
CA THR A 550 -21.43 -29.90 -14.08
C THR A 550 -21.17 -30.76 -12.84
N ARG A 551 -21.67 -30.29 -11.69
CA ARG A 551 -22.10 -31.17 -10.60
C ARG A 551 -23.39 -31.83 -11.09
N ASP A 552 -23.29 -32.87 -11.90
CA ASP A 552 -24.46 -33.45 -12.59
C ASP A 552 -25.59 -33.80 -11.61
N GLY A 553 -26.66 -33.02 -11.66
CA GLY A 553 -27.98 -33.36 -11.13
C GLY A 553 -28.70 -34.46 -11.92
N SER A 554 -28.01 -35.33 -12.65
CA SER A 554 -28.65 -36.46 -13.34
C SER A 554 -28.02 -37.84 -13.13
N ALA A 555 -27.01 -37.96 -12.25
CA ALA A 555 -26.61 -39.26 -11.69
C ALA A 555 -26.00 -39.11 -10.28
N ALA A 556 -26.82 -39.27 -9.25
CA ALA A 556 -26.32 -39.48 -7.88
C ALA A 556 -26.04 -40.99 -7.65
N PRO A 557 -25.29 -41.37 -6.60
CA PRO A 557 -23.88 -41.04 -6.31
C PRO A 557 -23.08 -42.31 -5.86
N SER A 558 -21.74 -42.26 -5.79
CA SER A 558 -21.04 -43.05 -4.74
C SER A 558 -19.61 -42.62 -4.39
N ALA A 559 -19.00 -41.63 -5.05
CA ALA A 559 -17.73 -41.08 -4.58
C ALA A 559 -18.02 -39.74 -3.90
N THR A 560 -17.89 -39.72 -2.57
CA THR A 560 -17.66 -38.53 -1.74
C THR A 560 -16.90 -37.48 -2.56
N SER A 561 -17.54 -36.33 -2.80
CA SER A 561 -16.89 -35.21 -3.46
C SER A 561 -15.56 -34.91 -2.75
N PRO A 562 -14.49 -34.50 -3.44
CA PRO A 562 -13.27 -34.05 -2.78
C PRO A 562 -13.55 -33.00 -1.72
N ILE A 563 -14.61 -32.19 -1.87
CA ILE A 563 -15.07 -31.25 -0.84
C ILE A 563 -15.32 -31.95 0.49
N GLU A 564 -15.97 -33.13 0.50
CA GLU A 564 -16.19 -33.89 1.73
C GLU A 564 -14.88 -34.43 2.30
N HIS A 565 -13.90 -34.81 1.46
CA HIS A 565 -12.58 -35.27 1.93
C HIS A 565 -11.71 -34.11 2.44
N LEU A 566 -11.78 -32.96 1.79
CA LEU A 566 -11.05 -31.75 2.15
C LEU A 566 -11.61 -31.09 3.40
N ARG A 567 -12.89 -31.32 3.74
CA ARG A 567 -13.44 -30.95 5.05
C ARG A 567 -12.73 -31.64 6.22
N TYR A 568 -12.10 -32.79 5.99
CA TYR A 568 -11.31 -33.50 7.01
C TYR A 568 -9.86 -33.09 7.04
N VAL A 569 -9.40 -32.29 6.07
CA VAL A 569 -8.10 -31.65 6.16
C VAL A 569 -8.20 -30.54 7.21
N PRO A 570 -7.53 -30.68 8.37
CA PRO A 570 -7.51 -29.61 9.35
C PRO A 570 -6.87 -28.40 8.68
N ASN A 571 -7.49 -27.24 8.83
CA ASN A 571 -6.95 -25.98 8.36
C ASN A 571 -6.95 -25.81 6.82
N LEU A 572 -7.96 -26.32 6.11
CA LEU A 572 -8.28 -25.84 4.76
C LEU A 572 -9.75 -25.43 4.63
N MET A 573 -9.97 -24.26 4.02
CA MET A 573 -11.30 -23.81 3.60
C MET A 573 -11.35 -23.79 2.06
N PRO A 574 -11.99 -24.78 1.41
CA PRO A 574 -12.13 -24.79 -0.04
C PRO A 574 -13.00 -23.61 -0.50
N LEU A 575 -12.49 -22.86 -1.46
CA LEU A 575 -13.15 -21.73 -2.12
C LEU A 575 -13.88 -22.19 -3.38
N SER A 576 -13.15 -22.89 -4.25
CA SER A 576 -13.67 -23.44 -5.51
C SER A 576 -13.10 -24.82 -5.79
N VAL A 577 -13.89 -25.67 -6.44
CA VAL A 577 -13.53 -27.05 -6.80
C VAL A 577 -14.05 -27.37 -8.19
N GLY A 578 -13.14 -27.65 -9.12
CA GLY A 578 -13.45 -28.06 -10.49
C GLY A 578 -12.86 -29.44 -10.81
N ARG A 579 -13.48 -30.20 -11.71
CA ARG A 579 -12.95 -31.46 -12.24
C ARG A 579 -12.60 -31.28 -13.70
N VAL A 580 -11.39 -31.65 -14.10
CA VAL A 580 -10.94 -31.59 -15.49
C VAL A 580 -10.15 -32.84 -15.86
N PRO A 581 -10.11 -33.25 -17.14
CA PRO A 581 -9.14 -34.23 -17.59
C PRO A 581 -7.72 -33.72 -17.30
N ALA A 582 -6.80 -34.59 -16.88
CA ALA A 582 -5.42 -34.21 -16.64
C ALA A 582 -4.78 -33.51 -17.84
N SER A 583 -5.11 -33.92 -19.08
CA SER A 583 -4.61 -33.29 -20.31
C SER A 583 -5.04 -31.83 -20.53
N SER A 584 -5.92 -31.29 -19.69
CA SER A 584 -6.40 -29.90 -19.73
C SER A 584 -5.80 -29.06 -18.61
N LEU A 585 -4.98 -29.66 -17.75
CA LEU A 585 -4.47 -29.01 -16.57
C LEU A 585 -3.52 -27.87 -16.91
N ALA A 586 -2.68 -27.99 -17.94
CA ALA A 586 -1.80 -26.91 -18.37
C ALA A 586 -2.54 -25.66 -18.85
N ALA A 587 -3.76 -25.81 -19.38
CA ALA A 587 -4.56 -24.68 -19.84
C ALA A 587 -5.36 -24.04 -18.69
N VAL A 588 -5.79 -24.86 -17.72
CA VAL A 588 -6.56 -24.38 -16.57
C VAL A 588 -5.64 -23.85 -15.47
N GLU A 589 -4.55 -24.51 -15.17
CA GLU A 589 -3.57 -24.10 -14.18
C GLU A 589 -2.17 -24.30 -14.79
N PRO A 590 -1.64 -23.31 -15.54
CA PRO A 590 -0.36 -23.45 -16.23
C PRO A 590 0.79 -23.84 -15.30
N ALA A 591 0.75 -23.36 -14.05
CA ALA A 591 1.71 -23.74 -13.02
C ALA A 591 1.64 -25.22 -12.60
N ALA A 592 0.53 -25.91 -12.92
CA ALA A 592 0.33 -27.33 -12.71
C ALA A 592 0.57 -28.20 -13.96
N ALA A 593 1.00 -27.62 -15.08
CA ALA A 593 1.26 -28.37 -16.33
C ALA A 593 2.23 -29.55 -16.15
N ALA A 594 3.20 -29.42 -15.23
CA ALA A 594 4.15 -30.48 -14.95
C ALA A 594 3.51 -31.73 -14.30
N ILE A 595 2.30 -31.61 -13.72
CA ILE A 595 1.59 -32.73 -13.07
C ILE A 595 1.06 -33.72 -14.11
N GLU A 596 0.76 -33.29 -15.34
CA GLU A 596 0.09 -34.12 -16.36
C GLU A 596 0.82 -35.45 -16.61
N ALA A 597 2.16 -35.44 -16.57
CA ALA A 597 2.98 -36.64 -16.73
C ALA A 597 2.87 -37.63 -15.56
N ASP A 598 2.64 -37.14 -14.34
CA ASP A 598 2.60 -37.93 -13.11
C ASP A 598 1.22 -38.53 -12.83
N VAL A 599 0.15 -37.85 -13.26
CA VAL A 599 -1.23 -38.35 -13.10
C VAL A 599 -1.66 -39.32 -14.19
N GLY A 600 -1.09 -39.18 -15.39
CA GLY A 600 -1.54 -39.89 -16.58
C GLY A 600 -2.91 -39.39 -17.06
N ASP A 601 -3.59 -40.23 -17.84
CA ASP A 601 -4.87 -39.90 -18.49
C ASP A 601 -6.06 -40.15 -17.55
N VAL A 602 -6.11 -39.39 -16.45
CA VAL A 602 -7.16 -39.46 -15.43
C VAL A 602 -7.78 -38.09 -15.21
N ASP A 603 -9.01 -38.06 -14.70
CA ASP A 603 -9.59 -36.80 -14.23
C ASP A 603 -8.88 -36.34 -12.95
N VAL A 604 -8.67 -35.03 -12.85
CA VAL A 604 -8.12 -34.36 -11.67
C VAL A 604 -9.11 -33.34 -11.16
N TRP A 605 -9.12 -33.17 -9.85
CA TRP A 605 -9.82 -32.10 -9.18
C TRP A 605 -8.87 -30.96 -8.89
N ILE A 606 -9.21 -29.76 -9.32
CA ILE A 606 -8.52 -28.53 -8.98
C ILE A 606 -9.30 -27.88 -7.84
N VAL A 607 -8.62 -27.67 -6.72
CA VAL A 607 -9.21 -27.13 -5.49
C VAL A 607 -8.45 -25.88 -5.14
N ARG A 608 -9.12 -24.73 -5.13
CA ARG A 608 -8.55 -23.51 -4.56
C ARG A 608 -9.01 -23.42 -3.12
N ALA A 609 -8.09 -23.27 -2.18
CA ALA A 609 -8.43 -23.22 -0.77
C ALA A 609 -7.56 -22.21 -0.01
N LEU A 610 -8.13 -21.66 1.05
CA LEU A 610 -7.38 -20.88 2.03
C LEU A 610 -6.85 -21.81 3.13
N PRO A 611 -5.58 -21.65 3.56
CA PRO A 611 -5.13 -22.25 4.81
C PRO A 611 -5.97 -21.66 5.95
N ALA A 612 -6.69 -22.53 6.66
CA ALA A 612 -7.49 -22.14 7.81
C ALA A 612 -6.61 -21.96 9.06
N THR A 613 -7.28 -21.51 10.12
CA THR A 613 -6.69 -21.00 11.35
C THR A 613 -6.14 -22.04 12.28
N GLU A 614 -5.03 -21.72 12.94
CA GLU A 614 -4.70 -22.36 14.20
C GLU A 614 -5.52 -21.68 15.32
N GLY A 615 -6.55 -22.36 15.83
CA GLY A 615 -7.36 -21.88 16.96
C GLY A 615 -8.35 -20.75 16.65
N GLY A 616 -8.85 -20.67 15.41
CA GLY A 616 -9.78 -19.60 15.01
C GLY A 616 -9.10 -18.26 14.72
N VAL A 617 -7.78 -18.16 14.89
CA VAL A 617 -6.97 -16.99 14.55
C VAL A 617 -6.01 -17.33 13.42
N LEU A 618 -5.97 -16.48 12.41
CA LEU A 618 -5.23 -16.69 11.17
C LEU A 618 -3.80 -16.17 11.35
N VAL A 619 -2.80 -17.01 11.10
CA VAL A 619 -1.38 -16.66 11.28
C VAL A 619 -0.63 -16.88 9.97
N GLY A 620 -0.31 -15.80 9.25
CA GLY A 620 0.53 -15.84 8.04
C GLY A 620 0.02 -14.99 6.88
N PRO A 621 0.81 -14.86 5.79
CA PRO A 621 0.36 -14.24 4.55
C PRO A 621 -0.77 -15.08 3.93
N TRP A 622 -1.79 -14.37 3.48
CA TRP A 622 -3.08 -14.91 3.06
C TRP A 622 -3.07 -15.24 1.58
N THR A 623 -2.44 -16.35 1.23
CA THR A 623 -2.32 -16.76 -0.17
C THR A 623 -3.32 -17.87 -0.45
N ILE A 624 -4.19 -17.68 -1.45
CA ILE A 624 -5.01 -18.76 -2.00
C ILE A 624 -4.04 -19.81 -2.56
N ARG A 625 -4.25 -21.06 -2.17
CA ARG A 625 -3.44 -22.19 -2.61
C ARG A 625 -4.27 -23.02 -3.58
N THR A 626 -3.65 -23.42 -4.68
CA THR A 626 -4.26 -24.36 -5.64
C THR A 626 -3.73 -25.75 -5.35
N TYR A 627 -4.65 -26.70 -5.18
CA TYR A 627 -4.37 -28.11 -5.00
C TYR A 627 -4.90 -28.89 -6.20
N VAL A 628 -4.14 -29.88 -6.66
CA VAL A 628 -4.57 -30.83 -7.70
C VAL A 628 -4.70 -32.21 -7.07
N VAL A 629 -5.89 -32.79 -7.14
CA VAL A 629 -6.27 -34.06 -6.52
C VAL A 629 -6.75 -35.03 -7.60
N PRO A 630 -5.95 -36.04 -7.98
CA PRO A 630 -6.34 -37.07 -8.93
C PRO A 630 -7.57 -37.86 -8.47
N ASP A 631 -8.57 -38.01 -9.33
CA ASP A 631 -9.83 -38.71 -9.03
C ASP A 631 -9.63 -40.18 -8.57
N PRO A 632 -8.69 -40.96 -9.16
CA PRO A 632 -8.44 -42.34 -8.71
C PRO A 632 -7.92 -42.43 -7.28
N TRP A 633 -7.22 -41.40 -6.78
CA TRP A 633 -6.69 -41.39 -5.42
C TRP A 633 -7.83 -41.25 -4.40
N ILE A 634 -8.84 -40.45 -4.71
CA ILE A 634 -10.07 -40.35 -3.92
C ILE A 634 -10.77 -41.72 -3.86
N ALA A 635 -10.88 -42.40 -4.99
CA ALA A 635 -11.52 -43.73 -5.06
C ALA A 635 -10.76 -44.83 -4.29
N GLN A 636 -9.44 -44.70 -4.17
CA GLN A 636 -8.57 -45.64 -3.45
C GLN A 636 -8.37 -45.29 -1.97
N GLY A 637 -8.92 -44.16 -1.51
CA GLY A 637 -8.69 -43.63 -0.17
C GLY A 637 -7.25 -43.12 0.04
N GLU A 638 -6.50 -42.87 -1.03
CA GLU A 638 -5.17 -42.26 -0.95
C GLU A 638 -5.30 -40.76 -0.70
N GLN A 639 -4.69 -40.29 0.38
CA GLN A 639 -4.80 -38.90 0.85
C GLN A 639 -3.65 -38.04 0.34
N ARG A 640 -3.50 -37.92 -0.98
CA ARG A 640 -2.45 -37.12 -1.61
C ARG A 640 -3.05 -35.98 -2.43
N ALA A 641 -2.43 -34.82 -2.36
CA ALA A 641 -2.69 -33.70 -3.24
C ALA A 641 -1.35 -33.08 -3.66
N TYR A 642 -1.33 -32.45 -4.83
CA TYR A 642 -0.23 -31.60 -5.23
C TYR A 642 -0.61 -30.15 -4.92
N GLU A 643 0.18 -29.44 -4.11
CA GLU A 643 0.06 -27.98 -4.01
C GLU A 643 0.92 -27.31 -5.08
N VAL A 644 0.36 -26.30 -5.73
CA VAL A 644 1.04 -25.46 -6.71
C VAL A 644 1.67 -24.26 -5.99
N VAL A 645 2.99 -24.24 -5.86
CA VAL A 645 3.77 -23.20 -5.16
C VAL A 645 4.82 -22.61 -6.11
N ASP A 646 4.69 -21.34 -6.49
CA ASP A 646 5.64 -20.63 -7.36
C ASP A 646 5.96 -21.38 -8.67
N GLY A 647 4.94 -21.98 -9.32
CA GLY A 647 5.14 -22.79 -10.53
C GLY A 647 5.86 -24.13 -10.30
N ARG A 648 6.06 -24.52 -9.04
CA ARG A 648 6.60 -25.81 -8.60
C ARG A 648 5.53 -26.59 -7.87
N LEU A 649 5.70 -27.91 -7.86
CA LEU A 649 4.75 -28.83 -7.28
C LEU A 649 5.33 -29.39 -6.00
N GLU A 650 4.59 -29.22 -4.91
CA GLU A 650 4.91 -29.84 -3.64
C GLU A 650 3.86 -30.93 -3.38
N VAL A 651 4.33 -32.18 -3.25
CA VAL A 651 3.47 -33.29 -2.87
C VAL A 651 3.10 -33.10 -1.41
N ILE A 652 1.82 -32.90 -1.14
CA ILE A 652 1.28 -32.86 0.21
C ILE A 652 0.59 -34.17 0.47
N ALA A 653 1.20 -34.97 1.34
CA ALA A 653 0.52 -36.07 1.98
C ALA A 653 -0.35 -35.46 3.09
N TRP A 654 -1.66 -35.55 2.94
CA TRP A 654 -2.56 -35.33 4.06
C TRP A 654 -2.46 -36.57 4.94
N ILE A 655 -1.99 -36.41 6.17
CA ILE A 655 -2.08 -37.46 7.20
C ILE A 655 -3.36 -37.14 7.96
N ILE A 656 -4.49 -37.73 7.55
CA ILE A 656 -5.70 -37.77 8.37
C ILE A 656 -5.63 -39.05 9.18
N ASP A 657 -5.42 -38.93 10.49
CA ASP A 657 -5.72 -39.98 11.48
C ASP A 657 -7.23 -40.03 11.77
#